data_AF-R9XFH6-F1
#
_entry.id   AF-R9XFH6-F1
#
_cell.length_a   1.000
_cell.length_b   1.000
_cell.length_c   1.000
_cell.angle_alpha   90.00
_cell.angle_beta   90.00
_cell.angle_gamma   90.00
#
_symmetry.space_group_name_H-M   'P 1'
#
loop_
_entity.id
_entity.type
_entity.pdbx_description
1 polymer ?
#
loop_
_entity_poly.entity_id
_entity_poly.type
_entity_poly.pdbx_seq_one_letter_code
_entity_poly.pdbx_strand_id
1 'polypeptide(L)'
;MFTNISVDVDTHPLSDKVVLPHDVLTKWTGLATGDIFEQSKPLTLLLTARRRGVEGAVGKCVVGIREFSLDNKEAILLPWLVAQRLELGDDLSEMMIEYRVFSELPNGTSMQLEPLGVVYWSRMLGEPGRSTDDSVDAPLPAWLQSDDEHVRAFLEARWNNTLTSVMAGDCLLVSTAENGAAAEEIYKFKVHSLEPAEVVCVVNTDLQLDVVRSVRAPNAPGPSEVEPVREVSGECDCISTVRLGEQVDVLPGSSKLYQIDLQGECATVEILCNDEDESFHIVAGSSDLLTEDSYEDSTFASTAKESHGGKNCCNSIKIDASISFLRSCFLSDPTGGAYSFIVRSSTVLPVPCSPNAGEVLCEYCGKCILKDAYMLHELHCQRRTKICELCGKKYINSRTIPTTHWHCPRAGCGGRGDTKQSRITHAKYCHEEQSCEGCKQDLANAIELARHKALDCPMSFHYCRFCQLKVLHGESTVESRYFGLSGHEYHCGMKTVDCYKCQKPVRRLELASHLALHDHERKVRGQNTVILICGNVNCRRAASSFNNNHNLCDTCFGPFYSTEEDHNGQRFTRRLERKYFIQLTRGCGSTYCKNIACTSSGLTSFPDNTSLMNYVQQLLLDKEYYLCVDEATTRRKLLADTFLEIYADAYASPWVYKAVGTGAKDIASVEQWLKENALAKSEL
;
A
#
# COMPACT_ATOMS: atom_id res chain seq x y z
N MET A 1 -46.32 8.94 -7.80
CA MET A 1 -46.30 10.40 -8.03
C MET A 1 -46.21 11.07 -6.69
N PHE A 2 -45.40 12.12 -6.57
CA PHE A 2 -45.20 12.86 -5.33
C PHE A 2 -45.75 14.27 -5.49
N THR A 3 -46.52 14.72 -4.50
CA THR A 3 -47.19 16.01 -4.45
C THR A 3 -46.66 16.89 -3.31
N ASN A 4 -45.98 16.27 -2.34
CA ASN A 4 -45.38 16.96 -1.21
C ASN A 4 -43.86 16.91 -1.36
N ILE A 5 -43.27 18.01 -1.84
CA ILE A 5 -41.85 18.09 -2.21
C ILE A 5 -41.14 18.91 -1.14
N SER A 6 -40.13 18.33 -0.50
CA SER A 6 -39.20 19.04 0.38
C SER A 6 -37.80 19.04 -0.20
N VAL A 7 -37.03 20.11 0.07
CA VAL A 7 -35.66 20.26 -0.39
C VAL A 7 -34.71 20.24 0.81
N ASP A 8 -33.73 19.36 0.77
CA ASP A 8 -32.65 19.26 1.77
C ASP A 8 -31.52 20.22 1.42
N VAL A 9 -31.30 21.19 2.31
CA VAL A 9 -30.23 22.19 2.22
C VAL A 9 -29.15 21.95 3.31
N ASP A 10 -29.47 21.16 4.33
CA ASP A 10 -28.70 21.10 5.57
C ASP A 10 -27.88 19.82 5.68
N THR A 11 -28.45 18.66 5.32
CA THR A 11 -27.80 17.37 5.62
C THR A 11 -26.90 16.89 4.48
N HIS A 12 -27.44 16.77 3.27
CA HIS A 12 -26.70 16.26 2.11
C HIS A 12 -27.11 17.00 0.82
N PRO A 13 -27.01 18.33 0.79
CA PRO A 13 -27.54 19.15 -0.31
C PRO A 13 -26.91 18.88 -1.68
N LEU A 14 -25.65 18.41 -1.72
CA LEU A 14 -24.90 18.16 -2.96
C LEU A 14 -24.93 16.70 -3.41
N SER A 15 -25.75 15.87 -2.77
CA SER A 15 -25.98 14.48 -3.16
C SER A 15 -26.98 14.40 -4.33
N ASP A 16 -26.89 13.37 -5.17
CA ASP A 16 -27.95 13.07 -6.16
C ASP A 16 -28.94 11.99 -5.68
N LYS A 17 -28.78 11.53 -4.43
CA LYS A 17 -29.60 10.49 -3.82
C LYS A 17 -30.81 11.06 -3.08
N VAL A 18 -32.00 10.63 -3.47
CA VAL A 18 -33.28 11.08 -2.88
C VAL A 18 -33.75 10.15 -1.75
N VAL A 19 -34.59 10.69 -0.87
CA VAL A 19 -35.25 9.91 0.19
C VAL A 19 -36.73 9.71 -0.16
N LEU A 20 -37.19 8.47 -0.06
CA LEU A 20 -38.53 8.05 -0.48
C LEU A 20 -39.37 7.53 0.71
N PRO A 21 -40.70 7.40 0.53
CA PRO A 21 -41.57 6.80 1.54
C PRO A 21 -41.41 5.28 1.64
N HIS A 22 -41.63 4.74 2.85
CA HIS A 22 -41.58 3.30 3.10
C HIS A 22 -42.55 2.51 2.19
N ASP A 23 -43.71 3.09 1.87
CA ASP A 23 -44.71 2.48 0.97
C ASP A 23 -44.18 2.19 -0.44
N VAL A 24 -43.19 2.96 -0.92
CA VAL A 24 -42.58 2.72 -2.24
C VAL A 24 -41.82 1.40 -2.24
N LEU A 25 -41.06 1.14 -1.17
CA LEU A 25 -40.35 -0.11 -0.97
C LEU A 25 -41.32 -1.29 -0.88
N THR A 26 -42.38 -1.17 -0.07
CA THR A 26 -43.39 -2.23 0.09
C THR A 26 -44.08 -2.58 -1.23
N LYS A 27 -44.37 -1.58 -2.07
CA LYS A 27 -44.92 -1.78 -3.42
C LYS A 27 -43.96 -2.53 -4.32
N TRP A 28 -42.66 -2.23 -4.27
CA TRP A 28 -41.65 -2.89 -5.08
C TRP A 28 -41.39 -4.34 -4.64
N THR A 29 -41.38 -4.60 -3.34
CA THR A 29 -41.24 -5.97 -2.81
C THR A 29 -42.47 -6.84 -3.04
N GLY A 30 -43.65 -6.23 -3.25
CA GLY A 30 -44.92 -6.93 -3.48
C GLY A 30 -45.21 -7.29 -4.95
N LEU A 31 -44.38 -6.85 -5.90
CA LEU A 31 -44.56 -7.14 -7.33
C LEU A 31 -43.98 -8.53 -7.67
N ALA A 32 -44.83 -9.45 -8.13
CA ALA A 32 -44.47 -10.84 -8.44
C ALA A 32 -43.68 -11.01 -9.77
N THR A 33 -43.31 -9.94 -10.44
CA THR A 33 -42.70 -9.96 -11.78
C THR A 33 -41.27 -9.40 -11.74
N GLY A 34 -40.28 -10.27 -11.56
CA GLY A 34 -38.85 -9.97 -11.69
C GLY A 34 -38.31 -9.02 -10.62
N ASP A 35 -37.23 -9.41 -9.93
CA ASP A 35 -36.63 -8.54 -8.90
C ASP A 35 -36.16 -7.22 -9.54
N ILE A 36 -36.87 -6.14 -9.26
CA ILE A 36 -36.50 -4.76 -9.64
C ILE A 36 -35.07 -4.44 -9.15
N PHE A 37 -34.68 -5.07 -8.03
CA PHE A 37 -33.36 -5.01 -7.41
C PHE A 37 -32.27 -5.83 -8.13
N GLU A 38 -32.65 -6.77 -9.01
CA GLU A 38 -31.71 -7.46 -9.90
C GLU A 38 -31.53 -6.73 -11.23
N GLN A 39 -32.56 -5.99 -11.69
CA GLN A 39 -32.55 -5.29 -12.97
C GLN A 39 -31.78 -3.97 -12.96
N SER A 40 -31.58 -3.35 -11.79
CA SER A 40 -30.81 -2.11 -11.64
C SER A 40 -29.93 -2.16 -10.39
N LYS A 41 -28.61 -2.33 -10.60
CA LYS A 41 -27.59 -2.26 -9.55
C LYS A 41 -26.54 -1.23 -10.00
N PRO A 42 -26.50 -0.01 -9.40
CA PRO A 42 -27.37 0.51 -8.35
C PRO A 42 -28.81 0.84 -8.81
N LEU A 43 -29.73 0.98 -7.85
CA LEU A 43 -31.14 1.30 -8.10
C LEU A 43 -31.29 2.80 -8.45
N THR A 44 -31.59 3.09 -9.71
CA THR A 44 -31.70 4.46 -10.23
C THR A 44 -33.11 4.81 -10.69
N LEU A 45 -33.52 6.06 -10.45
CA LEU A 45 -34.81 6.60 -10.85
C LEU A 45 -34.64 7.74 -11.84
N LEU A 46 -35.53 7.82 -12.83
CA LEU A 46 -35.72 9.06 -13.58
C LEU A 46 -36.87 9.83 -12.97
N LEU A 47 -36.57 11.01 -12.42
CA LEU A 47 -37.56 11.98 -11.97
C LEU A 47 -37.97 12.89 -13.13
N THR A 48 -39.25 13.16 -13.24
CA THR A 48 -39.82 14.14 -14.18
C THR A 48 -40.68 15.12 -13.38
N ALA A 49 -40.25 16.37 -13.31
CA ALA A 49 -41.01 17.45 -12.69
C ALA A 49 -42.07 17.98 -13.68
N ARG A 50 -43.29 18.19 -13.21
CA ARG A 50 -44.42 18.75 -13.98
C ARG A 50 -45.14 19.79 -13.16
N ARG A 51 -45.55 20.90 -13.80
CA ARG A 51 -46.41 21.91 -13.16
C ARG A 51 -47.88 21.47 -13.28
N ARG A 52 -48.65 21.62 -12.20
CA ARG A 52 -50.09 21.28 -12.19
C ARG A 52 -50.84 22.08 -13.25
N GLY A 53 -51.54 21.38 -14.14
CA GLY A 53 -52.41 21.98 -15.16
C GLY A 53 -51.74 22.41 -16.48
N VAL A 54 -50.43 22.17 -16.65
CA VAL A 54 -49.71 22.46 -17.91
C VAL A 54 -49.22 21.15 -18.53
N GLU A 55 -49.44 20.97 -19.85
CA GLU A 55 -48.87 19.84 -20.59
C GLU A 55 -47.39 20.13 -20.94
N GLY A 56 -46.47 19.49 -20.21
CA GLY A 56 -45.03 19.60 -20.43
C GLY A 56 -44.23 19.18 -19.19
N ALA A 57 -43.05 18.60 -19.39
CA ALA A 57 -42.09 18.39 -18.30
C ALA A 57 -41.29 19.68 -18.08
N VAL A 58 -41.17 20.10 -16.82
CA VAL A 58 -40.33 21.24 -16.41
C VAL A 58 -38.86 20.84 -16.47
N GLY A 59 -38.53 19.71 -15.84
CA GLY A 59 -37.17 19.17 -15.82
C GLY A 59 -37.18 17.65 -15.67
N LYS A 60 -36.08 17.02 -16.08
CA LYS A 60 -35.86 15.57 -15.92
C LYS A 60 -34.47 15.34 -15.36
N CYS A 61 -34.35 14.46 -14.37
CA CYS A 61 -33.07 14.16 -13.74
C CYS A 61 -33.01 12.68 -13.34
N VAL A 62 -31.86 12.04 -13.57
CA VAL A 62 -31.58 10.69 -13.07
C VAL A 62 -31.00 10.82 -11.67
N VAL A 63 -31.52 10.03 -10.74
CA VAL A 63 -31.18 10.10 -9.31
C VAL A 63 -31.01 8.73 -8.70
N GLY A 64 -30.20 8.66 -7.65
CA GLY A 64 -30.07 7.49 -6.80
C GLY A 64 -31.09 7.48 -5.68
N ILE A 65 -31.20 6.36 -4.97
CA ILE A 65 -32.01 6.27 -3.75
C ILE A 65 -31.07 6.17 -2.54
N ARG A 66 -31.29 7.02 -1.55
CA ARG A 66 -30.53 6.99 -0.28
C ARG A 66 -31.17 6.02 0.70
N GLU A 67 -32.45 6.23 1.01
CA GLU A 67 -33.20 5.44 1.98
C GLU A 67 -34.73 5.58 1.79
N PHE A 68 -35.48 4.77 2.52
CA PHE A 68 -36.95 4.76 2.53
C PHE A 68 -37.51 5.10 3.92
N SER A 69 -37.37 6.35 4.36
CA SER A 69 -37.67 6.78 5.73
C SER A 69 -38.88 7.73 5.86
N LEU A 70 -39.49 8.18 4.76
CA LEU A 70 -40.63 9.11 4.83
C LEU A 70 -41.94 8.39 5.20
N ASP A 71 -42.69 8.98 6.13
CA ASP A 71 -43.98 8.45 6.58
C ASP A 71 -45.13 8.74 5.60
N ASN A 72 -45.05 9.86 4.87
CA ASN A 72 -46.11 10.29 3.96
C ASN A 72 -45.94 9.66 2.56
N LYS A 73 -46.97 8.96 2.09
CA LYS A 73 -46.98 8.20 0.82
C LYS A 73 -46.72 9.03 -0.43
N GLU A 74 -47.04 10.32 -0.38
CA GLU A 74 -46.89 11.27 -1.50
C GLU A 74 -45.74 12.25 -1.30
N ALA A 75 -44.89 12.04 -0.28
CA ALA A 75 -43.75 12.90 -0.01
C ALA A 75 -42.47 12.42 -0.69
N ILE A 76 -41.63 13.38 -1.09
CA ILE A 76 -40.26 13.14 -1.55
C ILE A 76 -39.35 14.23 -1.00
N LEU A 77 -38.19 13.83 -0.48
CA LEU A 77 -37.13 14.76 -0.08
C LEU A 77 -36.03 14.73 -1.14
N LEU A 78 -35.83 15.88 -1.78
CA LEU A 78 -34.81 16.10 -2.80
C LEU A 78 -33.62 16.83 -2.20
N PRO A 79 -32.38 16.41 -2.47
CA PRO A 79 -31.22 17.27 -2.26
C PRO A 79 -31.34 18.57 -3.07
N TRP A 80 -30.77 19.66 -2.55
CA TRP A 80 -30.73 20.96 -3.25
C TRP A 80 -30.22 20.85 -4.69
N LEU A 81 -29.15 20.07 -4.93
CA LEU A 81 -28.58 19.85 -6.26
C LEU A 81 -29.60 19.26 -7.25
N VAL A 82 -30.40 18.29 -6.79
CA VAL A 82 -31.43 17.64 -7.62
C VAL A 82 -32.57 18.61 -7.90
N ALA A 83 -32.95 19.44 -6.93
CA ALA A 83 -33.98 20.46 -7.11
C ALA A 83 -33.57 21.50 -8.17
N GLN A 84 -32.29 21.92 -8.17
CA GLN A 84 -31.75 22.82 -9.18
C GLN A 84 -31.75 22.18 -10.58
N ARG A 85 -31.32 20.93 -10.71
CA ARG A 85 -31.34 20.19 -11.99
C ARG A 85 -32.75 19.95 -12.53
N LEU A 86 -33.75 19.88 -11.67
CA LEU A 86 -35.16 19.77 -12.05
C LEU A 86 -35.81 21.14 -12.35
N GLU A 87 -35.05 22.24 -12.24
CA GLU A 87 -35.51 23.62 -12.40
C GLU A 87 -36.73 23.93 -11.52
N LEU A 88 -36.72 23.40 -10.29
CA LEU A 88 -37.75 23.67 -9.32
C LEU A 88 -37.53 25.09 -8.79
N GLY A 89 -38.31 26.05 -9.30
CA GLY A 89 -38.38 27.40 -8.73
C GLY A 89 -38.94 27.39 -7.30
N ASP A 90 -39.10 28.59 -6.71
CA ASP A 90 -39.45 28.74 -5.29
C ASP A 90 -40.85 28.18 -4.93
N ASP A 91 -41.78 28.13 -5.90
CA ASP A 91 -43.16 27.67 -5.70
C ASP A 91 -43.31 26.14 -5.87
N LEU A 92 -42.85 25.37 -4.88
CA LEU A 92 -42.92 23.91 -4.87
C LEU A 92 -44.36 23.35 -4.81
N SER A 93 -45.32 24.14 -4.33
CA SER A 93 -46.72 23.69 -4.11
C SER A 93 -47.51 23.43 -5.40
N GLU A 94 -47.06 24.00 -6.53
CA GLU A 94 -47.65 23.80 -7.86
C GLU A 94 -46.99 22.66 -8.64
N MET A 95 -45.93 22.07 -8.10
CA MET A 95 -45.13 21.06 -8.77
C MET A 95 -45.56 19.64 -8.38
N MET A 96 -45.40 18.71 -9.32
CA MET A 96 -45.58 17.29 -9.10
C MET A 96 -44.39 16.54 -9.69
N ILE A 97 -43.93 15.51 -8.97
CA ILE A 97 -42.81 14.68 -9.42
C ILE A 97 -43.32 13.29 -9.77
N GLU A 98 -43.14 12.92 -11.03
CA GLU A 98 -43.32 11.57 -11.52
C GLU A 98 -41.97 10.85 -11.48
N TYR A 99 -41.98 9.58 -11.11
CA TYR A 99 -40.77 8.75 -11.11
C TYR A 99 -41.01 7.48 -11.93
N ARG A 100 -39.95 7.01 -12.60
CA ARG A 100 -39.88 5.68 -13.20
C ARG A 100 -38.54 5.04 -12.86
N VAL A 101 -38.53 3.71 -12.67
CA VAL A 101 -37.28 2.95 -12.53
C VAL A 101 -36.53 3.04 -13.85
N PHE A 102 -35.24 3.37 -13.78
CA PHE A 102 -34.38 3.53 -14.95
C PHE A 102 -33.37 2.39 -15.00
N SER A 103 -33.57 1.45 -15.93
CA SER A 103 -32.81 0.19 -16.03
C SER A 103 -31.68 0.22 -17.08
N GLU A 104 -31.58 1.29 -17.87
CA GLU A 104 -30.63 1.41 -19.00
C GLU A 104 -29.53 2.45 -18.74
N LEU A 105 -28.99 2.51 -17.52
CA LEU A 105 -27.86 3.39 -17.22
C LEU A 105 -26.55 2.63 -17.45
N PRO A 106 -25.76 2.94 -18.49
CA PRO A 106 -24.49 2.27 -18.71
C PRO A 106 -23.47 2.70 -17.65
N ASN A 107 -22.60 1.77 -17.27
CA ASN A 107 -21.47 2.06 -16.41
C ASN A 107 -20.46 2.95 -17.14
N GLY A 108 -20.07 4.06 -16.51
CA GLY A 108 -19.08 4.96 -17.10
C GLY A 108 -17.71 4.31 -17.16
N THR A 109 -17.01 4.52 -18.26
CA THR A 109 -15.65 4.00 -18.48
C THR A 109 -14.61 5.11 -18.53
N SER A 110 -14.95 6.26 -19.11
CA SER A 110 -14.05 7.40 -19.27
C SER A 110 -14.80 8.73 -19.08
N MET A 111 -14.12 9.71 -18.50
CA MET A 111 -14.69 11.04 -18.22
C MET A 111 -13.62 12.12 -18.32
N GLN A 112 -13.92 13.19 -19.07
CA GLN A 112 -13.10 14.40 -19.14
C GLN A 112 -13.66 15.52 -18.29
N LEU A 113 -12.81 16.08 -17.43
CA LEU A 113 -13.18 17.12 -16.46
C LEU A 113 -12.29 18.35 -16.62
N GLU A 114 -12.91 19.53 -16.64
CA GLU A 114 -12.20 20.80 -16.53
C GLU A 114 -12.41 21.37 -15.12
N PRO A 115 -11.34 21.60 -14.34
CA PRO A 115 -11.45 22.15 -13.01
C PRO A 115 -11.59 23.69 -13.12
N LEU A 116 -12.73 24.25 -12.68
CA LEU A 116 -13.05 25.67 -12.90
C LEU A 116 -12.56 26.57 -11.76
N GLY A 117 -12.85 26.21 -10.51
CA GLY A 117 -12.64 27.12 -9.37
C GLY A 117 -13.40 26.74 -8.11
N VAL A 118 -13.27 27.58 -7.09
CA VAL A 118 -14.00 27.49 -5.82
C VAL A 118 -15.22 28.41 -5.89
N VAL A 119 -16.34 27.93 -5.35
CA VAL A 119 -17.58 28.70 -5.16
C VAL A 119 -17.98 28.60 -3.68
N TYR A 120 -18.46 29.69 -3.11
CA TYR A 120 -18.91 29.70 -1.72
C TYR A 120 -20.36 29.24 -1.59
N TRP A 121 -20.64 28.31 -0.67
CA TRP A 121 -21.98 27.76 -0.45
C TRP A 121 -23.01 28.83 -0.10
N SER A 122 -22.63 29.78 0.77
CA SER A 122 -23.45 30.92 1.17
C SER A 122 -23.91 31.78 -0.02
N ARG A 123 -23.07 31.95 -1.05
CA ARG A 123 -23.41 32.68 -2.29
C ARG A 123 -24.26 31.86 -3.24
N MET A 124 -24.02 30.55 -3.32
CA MET A 124 -24.83 29.65 -4.16
C MET A 124 -26.30 29.59 -3.71
N LEU A 125 -26.56 29.69 -2.41
CA LEU A 125 -27.93 29.75 -1.89
C LEU A 125 -28.64 31.06 -2.26
N GLY A 126 -27.91 32.16 -2.42
CA GLY A 126 -28.47 33.46 -2.83
C GLY A 126 -28.68 33.60 -4.34
N GLU A 127 -27.85 32.94 -5.15
CA GLU A 127 -27.90 32.97 -6.62
C GLU A 127 -27.86 31.53 -7.20
N PRO A 128 -28.99 30.80 -7.18
CA PRO A 128 -29.02 29.38 -7.58
C PRO A 128 -28.58 29.12 -9.03
N GLY A 129 -28.72 30.11 -9.93
CA GLY A 129 -28.27 30.04 -11.32
C GLY A 129 -26.75 29.92 -11.51
N ARG A 130 -25.94 30.21 -10.47
CA ARG A 130 -24.48 29.99 -10.50
C ARG A 130 -24.08 28.53 -10.44
N SER A 131 -24.99 27.62 -10.10
CA SER A 131 -24.70 26.18 -10.08
C SER A 131 -24.40 25.61 -11.48
N THR A 132 -25.01 26.18 -12.52
CA THR A 132 -24.93 25.70 -13.91
C THR A 132 -24.05 26.56 -14.83
N ASP A 133 -23.73 27.79 -14.44
CA ASP A 133 -22.83 28.70 -15.20
C ASP A 133 -21.34 28.33 -15.02
N ASP A 134 -20.41 28.91 -15.79
CA ASP A 134 -18.96 28.70 -15.65
C ASP A 134 -18.31 29.63 -14.59
N SER A 135 -19.09 30.48 -13.90
CA SER A 135 -18.58 31.45 -12.92
C SER A 135 -18.04 30.80 -11.63
N VAL A 136 -16.96 31.41 -11.10
CA VAL A 136 -16.23 30.97 -9.90
C VAL A 136 -15.89 32.17 -9.01
N ASP A 137 -15.79 31.96 -7.69
CA ASP A 137 -15.49 33.01 -6.72
C ASP A 137 -13.99 33.14 -6.41
N ALA A 138 -13.25 32.04 -6.49
CA ALA A 138 -11.81 31.99 -6.23
C ALA A 138 -11.12 30.91 -7.08
N PRO A 139 -9.81 31.03 -7.34
CA PRO A 139 -9.04 29.99 -8.01
C PRO A 139 -8.94 28.72 -7.15
N LEU A 140 -8.66 27.58 -7.77
CA LEU A 140 -8.44 26.33 -7.05
C LEU A 140 -7.16 26.40 -6.20
N PRO A 141 -7.08 25.65 -5.10
CA PRO A 141 -5.85 25.57 -4.31
C PRO A 141 -4.72 24.90 -5.09
N ALA A 142 -3.46 25.28 -4.81
CA ALA A 142 -2.29 24.85 -5.58
C ALA A 142 -2.15 23.32 -5.69
N TRP A 143 -2.50 22.57 -4.65
CA TRP A 143 -2.43 21.10 -4.64
C TRP A 143 -3.40 20.44 -5.64
N LEU A 144 -4.53 21.09 -5.95
CA LEU A 144 -5.51 20.62 -6.92
C LEU A 144 -5.14 21.07 -8.35
N GLN A 145 -4.20 22.01 -8.49
CA GLN A 145 -3.71 22.51 -9.78
C GLN A 145 -2.49 21.75 -10.29
N SER A 146 -1.70 21.09 -9.43
CA SER A 146 -0.40 20.53 -9.81
C SER A 146 -0.45 19.05 -10.16
N ASP A 147 -1.29 18.24 -9.51
CA ASP A 147 -1.17 16.78 -9.51
C ASP A 147 -2.49 16.06 -9.84
N ASP A 148 -2.53 15.39 -11.00
CA ASP A 148 -3.72 14.72 -11.52
C ASP A 148 -4.12 13.48 -10.70
N GLU A 149 -3.15 12.80 -10.06
CA GLU A 149 -3.44 11.66 -9.18
C GLU A 149 -4.14 12.12 -7.90
N HIS A 150 -3.76 13.30 -7.37
CA HIS A 150 -4.43 13.88 -6.20
C HIS A 150 -5.86 14.33 -6.52
N VAL A 151 -6.09 14.92 -7.69
CA VAL A 151 -7.45 15.27 -8.15
C VAL A 151 -8.30 14.01 -8.26
N ARG A 152 -7.75 12.95 -8.88
CA ARG A 152 -8.45 11.67 -9.02
C ARG A 152 -8.82 11.06 -7.67
N ALA A 153 -7.86 10.93 -6.75
CA ALA A 153 -8.12 10.36 -5.43
C ALA A 153 -9.12 11.19 -4.62
N PHE A 154 -9.05 12.52 -4.73
CA PHE A 154 -10.02 13.43 -4.11
C PHE A 154 -11.44 13.22 -4.65
N LEU A 155 -11.60 13.16 -5.98
CA LEU A 155 -12.89 12.94 -6.61
C LEU A 155 -13.45 11.55 -6.28
N GLU A 156 -12.63 10.50 -6.31
CA GLU A 156 -13.04 9.14 -5.92
C GLU A 156 -13.51 9.08 -4.45
N ALA A 157 -12.78 9.73 -3.53
CA ALA A 157 -13.15 9.76 -2.11
C ALA A 157 -14.49 10.49 -1.87
N ARG A 158 -14.78 11.53 -2.67
CA ARG A 158 -15.99 12.35 -2.51
C ARG A 158 -17.19 11.80 -3.28
N TRP A 159 -17.00 11.21 -4.45
CA TRP A 159 -18.10 10.82 -5.34
C TRP A 159 -18.75 9.48 -5.01
N ASN A 160 -17.98 8.51 -4.51
CA ASN A 160 -18.46 7.14 -4.29
C ASN A 160 -19.77 7.06 -3.47
N ASN A 161 -19.96 7.98 -2.52
CA ASN A 161 -21.15 8.02 -1.68
C ASN A 161 -22.14 9.14 -2.02
N THR A 162 -21.77 10.12 -2.85
CA THR A 162 -22.60 11.31 -3.12
C THR A 162 -23.37 11.23 -4.43
N LEU A 163 -22.76 10.69 -5.48
CA LEU A 163 -23.29 10.67 -6.83
C LEU A 163 -23.54 9.24 -7.28
N THR A 164 -24.65 9.04 -7.98
CA THR A 164 -24.99 7.80 -8.67
C THR A 164 -24.90 7.94 -10.18
N SER A 165 -25.20 9.13 -10.71
CA SER A 165 -25.14 9.42 -12.14
C SER A 165 -24.50 10.78 -12.43
N VAL A 166 -23.82 10.86 -13.59
CA VAL A 166 -23.19 12.07 -14.11
C VAL A 166 -23.61 12.27 -15.56
N MET A 167 -23.85 13.52 -15.95
CA MET A 167 -24.26 13.94 -17.29
C MET A 167 -23.18 14.78 -17.97
N ALA A 168 -22.98 14.61 -19.27
CA ALA A 168 -22.02 15.37 -20.05
C ALA A 168 -22.51 16.81 -20.22
N GLY A 169 -21.62 17.79 -20.06
CA GLY A 169 -21.93 19.23 -20.09
C GLY A 169 -22.33 19.83 -18.75
N ASP A 170 -22.63 19.01 -17.73
CA ASP A 170 -23.00 19.49 -16.39
C ASP A 170 -21.78 20.02 -15.61
N CYS A 171 -22.06 20.94 -14.67
CA CYS A 171 -21.13 21.31 -13.62
C CYS A 171 -21.30 20.38 -12.41
N LEU A 172 -20.21 19.71 -12.03
CA LEU A 172 -20.10 18.92 -10.81
C LEU A 172 -19.64 19.82 -9.66
N LEU A 173 -20.34 19.69 -8.54
CA LEU A 173 -20.10 20.44 -7.31
C LEU A 173 -19.60 19.49 -6.24
N VAL A 174 -18.39 19.73 -5.76
CA VAL A 174 -17.69 18.84 -4.82
C VAL A 174 -17.39 19.59 -3.53
N SER A 175 -18.03 19.18 -2.45
CA SER A 175 -17.76 19.70 -1.11
C SER A 175 -16.52 19.05 -0.48
N THR A 176 -15.83 19.80 0.38
CA THR A 176 -14.77 19.27 1.26
C THR A 176 -15.31 18.39 2.37
N ALA A 177 -16.61 18.45 2.69
CA ALA A 177 -17.24 17.60 3.69
C ALA A 177 -17.62 16.22 3.11
N GLU A 178 -17.83 15.24 3.98
CA GLU A 178 -18.16 13.86 3.57
C GLU A 178 -19.62 13.73 3.14
N ASN A 179 -19.89 12.75 2.27
CA ASN A 179 -21.25 12.33 1.87
C ASN A 179 -22.16 13.45 1.32
N GLY A 180 -21.57 14.52 0.77
CA GLY A 180 -22.31 15.59 0.09
C GLY A 180 -22.90 16.63 1.04
N ALA A 181 -22.45 16.62 2.31
CA ALA A 181 -22.74 17.69 3.25
C ALA A 181 -22.17 19.02 2.73
N ALA A 182 -22.85 20.13 3.06
CA ALA A 182 -22.35 21.45 2.69
C ALA A 182 -21.06 21.78 3.45
N ALA A 183 -20.10 22.33 2.72
CA ALA A 183 -18.95 23.04 3.28
C ALA A 183 -18.96 24.46 2.70
N GLU A 184 -18.32 25.41 3.39
CA GLU A 184 -18.31 26.80 2.90
C GLU A 184 -17.61 26.92 1.54
N GLU A 185 -16.58 26.10 1.30
CA GLU A 185 -15.88 26.02 0.02
C GLU A 185 -16.34 24.79 -0.78
N ILE A 186 -16.84 25.05 -1.99
CA ILE A 186 -17.27 24.02 -2.94
C ILE A 186 -16.40 24.12 -4.18
N TYR A 187 -15.77 23.02 -4.58
CA TYR A 187 -15.01 22.94 -5.82
C TYR A 187 -15.92 22.62 -6.99
N LYS A 188 -15.73 23.34 -8.09
CA LYS A 188 -16.55 23.24 -9.29
C LYS A 188 -15.74 22.67 -10.45
N PHE A 189 -16.30 21.64 -11.07
CA PHE A 189 -15.71 20.96 -12.22
C PHE A 189 -16.72 20.90 -13.36
N LYS A 190 -16.29 21.11 -14.60
CA LYS A 190 -17.14 20.98 -15.79
C LYS A 190 -16.88 19.65 -16.47
N VAL A 191 -17.94 18.91 -16.77
CA VAL A 191 -17.85 17.64 -17.50
C VAL A 191 -17.88 17.93 -19.00
N HIS A 192 -16.78 17.67 -19.70
CA HIS A 192 -16.71 17.89 -21.16
C HIS A 192 -17.25 16.70 -21.95
N SER A 193 -16.77 15.51 -21.63
CA SER A 193 -17.13 14.28 -22.34
C SER A 193 -17.26 13.10 -21.39
N LEU A 194 -18.14 12.16 -21.76
CA LEU A 194 -18.42 10.92 -21.03
C LEU A 194 -18.53 9.76 -22.02
N GLU A 195 -18.00 8.61 -21.62
CA GLU A 195 -18.18 7.34 -22.33
C GLU A 195 -18.79 6.30 -21.40
N PRO A 196 -19.71 5.44 -21.90
CA PRO A 196 -20.11 5.26 -23.30
C PRO A 196 -21.35 6.08 -23.75
N ALA A 197 -21.96 6.87 -22.86
CA ALA A 197 -23.18 7.61 -23.13
C ALA A 197 -23.16 9.02 -22.50
N GLU A 198 -24.10 9.87 -22.88
CA GLU A 198 -24.25 11.23 -22.32
C GLU A 198 -24.59 11.25 -20.82
N VAL A 199 -25.17 10.16 -20.29
CA VAL A 199 -25.43 9.96 -18.87
C VAL A 199 -24.93 8.58 -18.47
N VAL A 200 -24.06 8.53 -17.46
CA VAL A 200 -23.42 7.27 -17.03
C VAL A 200 -23.56 7.05 -15.52
N CYS A 201 -23.50 5.78 -15.11
CA CYS A 201 -23.41 5.40 -13.71
C CYS A 201 -21.96 5.48 -13.23
N VAL A 202 -21.76 6.07 -12.05
CA VAL A 202 -20.44 6.27 -11.43
C VAL A 202 -20.24 5.46 -10.14
N VAL A 203 -21.18 4.58 -9.79
CA VAL A 203 -21.13 3.79 -8.55
C VAL A 203 -20.39 2.48 -8.80
N ASN A 204 -19.32 2.22 -8.05
CA ASN A 204 -18.49 1.01 -8.18
C ASN A 204 -17.97 0.80 -9.62
N THR A 205 -17.71 1.88 -10.35
CA THR A 205 -17.14 1.85 -11.69
C THR A 205 -15.70 2.38 -11.68
N ASP A 206 -14.81 1.67 -12.38
CA ASP A 206 -13.43 2.09 -12.56
C ASP A 206 -13.36 3.14 -13.68
N LEU A 207 -13.66 4.40 -13.35
CA LEU A 207 -13.64 5.50 -14.31
C LEU A 207 -12.20 5.91 -14.64
N GLN A 208 -11.86 5.99 -15.93
CA GLN A 208 -10.65 6.68 -16.37
C GLN A 208 -10.92 8.19 -16.39
N LEU A 209 -10.30 8.93 -15.46
CA LEU A 209 -10.43 10.38 -15.38
C LEU A 209 -9.31 11.07 -16.15
N ASP A 210 -9.67 12.01 -17.01
CA ASP A 210 -8.77 12.87 -17.77
C ASP A 210 -9.07 14.34 -17.44
N VAL A 211 -8.12 15.05 -16.83
CA VAL A 211 -8.30 16.41 -16.32
C VAL A 211 -7.76 17.42 -17.33
N VAL A 212 -8.66 18.10 -18.05
CA VAL A 212 -8.33 19.09 -19.07
C VAL A 212 -8.02 20.42 -18.39
N ARG A 213 -6.74 20.83 -18.40
CA ARG A 213 -6.29 22.11 -17.83
C ARG A 213 -6.34 23.23 -18.88
N SER A 214 -7.50 23.85 -19.09
CA SER A 214 -7.60 25.12 -19.81
C SER A 214 -7.45 26.30 -18.85
N VAL A 215 -6.44 27.14 -19.07
CA VAL A 215 -6.26 28.38 -18.29
C VAL A 215 -7.37 29.37 -18.68
N ARG A 216 -8.40 29.49 -17.84
CA ARG A 216 -9.28 30.67 -17.83
C ARG A 216 -8.99 31.49 -16.59
N ALA A 217 -8.43 32.68 -16.78
CA ALA A 217 -8.33 33.67 -15.73
C ALA A 217 -9.76 34.08 -15.29
N PRO A 218 -10.01 34.29 -13.98
CA PRO A 218 -11.30 34.80 -13.52
C PRO A 218 -11.57 36.18 -14.11
N ASN A 219 -12.78 36.40 -14.62
CA ASN A 219 -13.25 37.71 -15.06
C ASN A 219 -13.43 38.63 -13.83
N ALA A 220 -12.38 39.34 -13.43
CA ALA A 220 -12.48 40.46 -12.50
C ALA A 220 -12.17 41.79 -13.23
N PRO A 221 -13.00 42.83 -13.09
CA PRO A 221 -12.77 44.14 -13.70
C PRO A 221 -11.80 44.96 -12.84
N GLY A 222 -10.56 45.16 -13.30
CA GLY A 222 -9.57 46.05 -12.67
C GLY A 222 -8.22 46.06 -13.41
N PRO A 223 -7.48 47.19 -13.46
CA PRO A 223 -6.37 47.38 -14.37
C PRO A 223 -5.10 46.64 -13.88
N SER A 224 -4.51 45.92 -14.82
CA SER A 224 -3.32 45.09 -14.65
C SER A 224 -2.05 45.92 -14.41
N GLU A 225 -1.39 45.68 -13.28
CA GLU A 225 0.08 45.66 -13.24
C GLU A 225 0.49 44.18 -13.15
N VAL A 226 1.00 43.68 -14.27
CA VAL A 226 1.50 42.32 -14.43
C VAL A 226 2.93 42.30 -13.89
N GLU A 227 3.15 41.78 -12.70
CA GLU A 227 4.45 41.20 -12.39
C GLU A 227 4.52 39.79 -12.99
N PRO A 228 5.58 39.43 -13.72
CA PRO A 228 5.72 38.10 -14.28
C PRO A 228 5.93 37.09 -13.15
N VAL A 229 4.97 36.18 -13.03
CA VAL A 229 5.11 34.94 -12.25
C VAL A 229 6.35 34.21 -12.75
N ARG A 230 7.33 34.03 -11.86
CA ARG A 230 8.45 33.12 -12.05
C ARG A 230 7.89 31.73 -12.32
N GLU A 231 8.30 31.13 -13.43
CA GLU A 231 8.22 29.70 -13.64
C GLU A 231 8.90 29.01 -12.45
N VAL A 232 8.11 28.47 -11.52
CA VAL A 232 8.58 27.40 -10.65
C VAL A 232 8.41 26.14 -11.49
N SER A 233 9.42 25.88 -12.30
CA SER A 233 9.72 24.53 -12.74
C SER A 233 9.80 23.64 -11.50
N GLY A 234 8.75 22.87 -11.23
CA GLY A 234 8.87 21.70 -10.36
C GLY A 234 9.79 20.73 -11.08
N GLU A 235 11.10 20.88 -10.88
CA GLU A 235 12.05 19.82 -11.13
C GLU A 235 11.54 18.58 -10.39
N CYS A 236 11.44 17.47 -11.10
CA CYS A 236 11.24 16.16 -10.50
C CYS A 236 12.32 15.99 -9.42
N ASP A 237 11.92 15.90 -8.14
CA ASP A 237 12.80 15.64 -7.00
C ASP A 237 13.58 14.35 -7.30
N CYS A 238 14.80 14.48 -7.81
CA CYS A 238 15.65 13.35 -8.16
C CYS A 238 16.08 12.63 -6.87
N ILE A 239 15.41 11.52 -6.55
CA ILE A 239 15.74 10.71 -5.39
C ILE A 239 17.15 10.15 -5.56
N SER A 240 18.06 10.58 -4.70
CA SER A 240 19.46 10.13 -4.70
C SER A 240 19.65 9.10 -3.59
N THR A 241 20.22 7.93 -3.91
CA THR A 241 20.52 6.91 -2.89
C THR A 241 21.83 7.24 -2.20
N VAL A 242 21.85 7.23 -0.86
CA VAL A 242 23.03 7.54 -0.05
C VAL A 242 23.45 6.29 0.72
N ARG A 243 24.73 5.92 0.62
CA ARG A 243 25.28 4.79 1.37
C ARG A 243 25.82 5.24 2.73
N LEU A 244 25.77 4.34 3.70
CA LEU A 244 26.39 4.57 5.02
C LEU A 244 27.89 4.85 4.85
N GLY A 245 28.36 5.95 5.43
CA GLY A 245 29.75 6.41 5.36
C GLY A 245 30.11 7.26 4.15
N GLU A 246 29.18 7.49 3.22
CA GLU A 246 29.39 8.35 2.05
C GLU A 246 29.19 9.83 2.44
N GLN A 247 30.14 10.69 2.07
CA GLN A 247 29.99 12.14 2.18
C GLN A 247 29.17 12.64 0.99
N VAL A 248 28.08 13.34 1.28
CA VAL A 248 27.21 13.95 0.29
C VAL A 248 27.41 15.45 0.29
N ASP A 249 27.81 16.00 -0.85
CA ASP A 249 27.93 17.44 -1.06
C ASP A 249 26.62 18.00 -1.62
N VAL A 250 26.09 19.05 -0.99
CA VAL A 250 24.81 19.68 -1.31
C VAL A 250 25.05 21.08 -1.87
N LEU A 251 24.37 21.38 -2.98
CA LEU A 251 24.46 22.70 -3.59
C LEU A 251 23.62 23.71 -2.79
N PRO A 252 24.08 24.97 -2.67
CA PRO A 252 23.31 26.03 -2.03
C PRO A 252 21.91 26.14 -2.64
N GLY A 253 20.87 26.09 -1.81
CA GLY A 253 19.48 26.26 -2.25
C GLY A 253 18.84 25.05 -2.94
N SER A 254 19.51 23.89 -3.02
CA SER A 254 18.88 22.68 -3.53
C SER A 254 18.08 21.95 -2.44
N SER A 255 16.76 21.77 -2.65
CA SER A 255 15.93 20.88 -1.83
C SER A 255 15.89 19.51 -2.50
N LYS A 256 16.81 18.60 -2.14
CA LYS A 256 16.87 17.24 -2.70
C LYS A 256 16.44 16.21 -1.68
N LEU A 257 15.76 15.18 -2.15
CA LEU A 257 15.40 14.01 -1.37
C LEU A 257 16.47 12.91 -1.52
N TYR A 258 16.90 12.37 -0.39
CA TYR A 258 17.90 11.31 -0.31
C TYR A 258 17.28 10.06 0.30
N GLN A 259 17.40 8.92 -0.36
CA GLN A 259 16.96 7.63 0.16
C GLN A 259 18.14 6.90 0.82
N ILE A 260 17.90 6.32 2.00
CA ILE A 260 18.91 5.61 2.78
C ILE A 260 18.39 4.22 3.10
N ASP A 261 19.26 3.23 2.96
CA ASP A 261 19.03 1.89 3.50
C ASP A 261 19.83 1.72 4.80
N LEU A 262 19.12 1.67 5.92
CA LEU A 262 19.69 1.48 7.25
C LEU A 262 19.86 0.02 7.64
N GLN A 263 19.37 -0.94 6.83
CA GLN A 263 19.46 -2.38 7.11
C GLN A 263 18.95 -2.81 8.51
N GLY A 264 18.05 -2.02 9.12
CA GLY A 264 17.54 -2.27 10.46
C GLY A 264 18.40 -1.74 11.61
N GLU A 265 19.46 -0.98 11.35
CA GLU A 265 20.31 -0.34 12.36
C GLU A 265 19.96 1.14 12.58
N CYS A 266 20.23 1.68 13.77
CA CYS A 266 20.16 3.13 14.01
C CYS A 266 21.40 3.83 13.45
N ALA A 267 21.22 5.02 12.85
CA ALA A 267 22.32 5.81 12.32
C ALA A 267 22.37 7.22 12.91
N THR A 268 23.48 7.92 12.67
CA THR A 268 23.67 9.32 13.02
C THR A 268 23.99 10.10 11.74
N VAL A 269 23.17 11.12 11.45
CA VAL A 269 23.43 12.08 10.38
C VAL A 269 24.26 13.22 10.96
N GLU A 270 25.41 13.52 10.38
CA GLU A 270 26.31 14.60 10.82
C GLU A 270 26.55 15.59 9.68
N ILE A 271 26.33 16.88 9.95
CA ILE A 271 26.66 17.98 9.04
C ILE A 271 28.16 18.27 9.15
N LEU A 272 28.88 18.11 8.04
CA LEU A 272 30.33 18.29 7.95
C LEU A 272 30.72 19.75 7.63
N CYS A 273 29.89 20.45 6.87
CA CYS A 273 30.14 21.84 6.49
C CYS A 273 28.83 22.62 6.42
N ASN A 274 28.74 23.67 7.25
CA ASN A 274 27.66 24.64 7.29
C ASN A 274 28.24 26.07 7.26
N ASP A 275 27.39 27.06 7.01
CA ASP A 275 27.77 28.48 7.05
C ASP A 275 27.74 29.05 8.49
N GLU A 276 28.09 30.33 8.63
CA GLU A 276 28.10 31.02 9.93
C GLU A 276 26.70 31.11 10.54
N ASP A 277 25.68 31.24 9.70
CA ASP A 277 24.28 31.34 10.10
C ASP A 277 23.63 30.00 10.45
N GLU A 278 24.34 28.89 10.26
CA GLU A 278 23.81 27.53 10.38
C GLU A 278 22.52 27.35 9.56
N SER A 279 22.49 27.89 8.33
CA SER A 279 21.28 27.89 7.49
C SER A 279 20.92 26.51 6.97
N PHE A 280 21.91 25.64 6.75
CA PHE A 280 21.73 24.30 6.20
C PHE A 280 21.37 23.30 7.28
N HIS A 281 20.26 22.60 7.05
CA HIS A 281 19.73 21.57 7.93
C HIS A 281 19.25 20.37 7.14
N ILE A 282 19.17 19.24 7.85
CA ILE A 282 18.61 18.00 7.34
C ILE A 282 17.40 17.64 8.19
N VAL A 283 16.33 17.28 7.49
CA VAL A 283 15.11 16.68 8.05
C VAL A 283 15.01 15.22 7.60
N ALA A 284 14.37 14.40 8.41
CA ALA A 284 14.31 12.95 8.26
C ALA A 284 12.89 12.41 8.46
N GLY A 285 12.54 11.36 7.71
CA GLY A 285 11.26 10.68 7.84
C GLY A 285 11.22 9.28 7.24
N SER A 286 10.16 8.54 7.55
CA SER A 286 9.91 7.19 7.06
C SER A 286 9.39 7.12 5.62
N SER A 287 8.77 8.21 5.12
CA SER A 287 8.18 8.28 3.77
C SER A 287 8.81 9.37 2.90
N ASP A 288 8.59 9.28 1.60
CA ASP A 288 8.97 10.27 0.59
C ASP A 288 8.10 11.54 0.63
N LEU A 289 7.02 11.54 1.43
CA LEU A 289 6.17 12.71 1.71
C LEU A 289 6.81 13.75 2.64
N LEU A 290 8.10 13.56 2.95
CA LEU A 290 8.91 14.45 3.76
C LEU A 290 8.97 15.85 3.14
N THR A 291 8.61 16.87 3.92
CA THR A 291 8.72 18.29 3.54
C THR A 291 9.40 19.09 4.65
N GLU A 292 9.75 20.34 4.38
CA GLU A 292 10.36 21.22 5.41
C GLU A 292 9.45 21.47 6.61
N ASP A 293 8.14 21.34 6.41
CA ASP A 293 7.10 21.53 7.43
C ASP A 293 6.49 20.21 7.92
N SER A 294 6.97 19.06 7.45
CA SER A 294 6.47 17.73 7.82
C SER A 294 7.61 16.72 7.84
N TYR A 295 8.15 16.49 9.03
CA TYR A 295 9.26 15.56 9.27
C TYR A 295 9.16 14.94 10.66
N GLU A 296 9.79 13.78 10.85
CA GLU A 296 9.82 13.09 12.15
C GLU A 296 10.97 13.62 13.01
N ASP A 297 12.13 13.81 12.38
CA ASP A 297 13.39 14.14 13.03
C ASP A 297 14.13 15.23 12.26
N SER A 298 14.83 16.12 12.95
CA SER A 298 15.59 17.20 12.30
C SER A 298 16.85 17.65 13.05
N THR A 299 17.81 18.13 12.29
CA THR A 299 19.03 18.77 12.83
C THR A 299 18.78 20.13 13.50
N PHE A 300 17.56 20.68 13.47
CA PHE A 300 17.23 21.99 14.05
C PHE A 300 17.45 22.05 15.58
N ALA A 301 17.23 20.93 16.27
CA ALA A 301 17.48 20.82 17.70
C ALA A 301 18.97 20.62 18.04
N SER A 302 19.81 20.37 17.02
CA SER A 302 21.24 20.11 17.17
C SER A 302 22.04 21.37 16.87
N THR A 303 23.15 21.55 17.59
CA THR A 303 23.98 22.76 17.51
C THR A 303 25.42 22.41 17.18
N ALA A 304 26.09 23.27 16.42
CA ALA A 304 27.47 23.02 16.01
C ALA A 304 28.41 22.86 17.21
N LYS A 305 29.37 21.93 17.09
CA LYS A 305 30.39 21.67 18.11
C LYS A 305 31.72 22.32 17.76
N GLU A 306 31.98 22.53 16.48
CA GLU A 306 33.20 23.16 15.98
C GLU A 306 32.88 24.21 14.92
N SER A 307 33.78 25.19 14.78
CA SER A 307 33.77 26.19 13.73
C SER A 307 35.17 26.31 13.14
N HIS A 308 35.32 26.09 11.84
CA HIS A 308 36.59 26.14 11.11
C HIS A 308 36.61 27.38 10.21
N GLY A 309 37.17 28.48 10.70
CA GLY A 309 37.30 29.73 9.91
C GLY A 309 35.97 30.27 9.39
N GLY A 310 34.92 30.28 10.23
CA GLY A 310 33.58 30.75 9.86
C GLY A 310 32.66 29.65 9.30
N LYS A 311 33.12 28.40 9.22
CA LYS A 311 32.26 27.27 8.81
C LYS A 311 31.90 26.41 10.00
N ASN A 312 30.62 26.31 10.31
CA ASN A 312 30.12 25.50 11.42
C ASN A 312 30.02 24.03 11.01
N CYS A 313 30.33 23.12 11.93
CA CYS A 313 30.22 21.69 11.69
C CYS A 313 29.86 20.88 12.95
N CYS A 314 29.59 19.60 12.73
CA CYS A 314 29.25 18.60 13.74
C CYS A 314 27.87 18.78 14.39
N ASN A 315 26.92 19.38 13.68
CA ASN A 315 25.50 19.25 14.02
C ASN A 315 25.10 17.82 13.68
N SER A 316 24.55 17.10 14.64
CA SER A 316 24.23 15.68 14.48
C SER A 316 22.84 15.34 15.00
N ILE A 317 22.13 14.47 14.28
CA ILE A 317 20.89 13.84 14.73
C ILE A 317 21.01 12.32 14.68
N LYS A 318 20.45 11.64 15.68
CA LYS A 318 20.28 10.19 15.68
C LYS A 318 18.97 9.87 14.99
N ILE A 319 19.02 8.95 14.03
CA ILE A 319 17.86 8.47 13.28
C ILE A 319 17.63 6.99 13.57
N ASP A 320 16.37 6.64 13.78
CA ASP A 320 15.94 5.26 14.01
C ASP A 320 15.90 4.44 12.71
N ALA A 321 15.87 3.12 12.85
CA ALA A 321 15.86 2.18 11.74
C ALA A 321 14.62 2.28 10.82
N SER A 322 13.56 2.96 11.26
CA SER A 322 12.35 3.23 10.47
C SER A 322 12.52 4.34 9.46
N ILE A 323 13.51 5.22 9.64
CA ILE A 323 13.74 6.37 8.77
C ILE A 323 14.41 5.89 7.47
N SER A 324 13.80 6.24 6.34
CA SER A 324 14.25 5.83 5.01
C SER A 324 14.62 7.01 4.10
N PHE A 325 14.18 8.22 4.45
CA PHE A 325 14.36 9.41 3.63
C PHE A 325 14.93 10.58 4.43
N LEU A 326 15.85 11.32 3.81
CA LEU A 326 16.36 12.61 4.28
C LEU A 326 16.09 13.70 3.24
N ARG A 327 15.89 14.93 3.68
CA ARG A 327 15.78 16.10 2.80
C ARG A 327 16.69 17.21 3.30
N SER A 328 17.36 17.88 2.38
CA SER A 328 18.10 19.12 2.66
C SER A 328 17.16 20.32 2.73
N CYS A 329 17.29 21.12 3.77
CA CYS A 329 16.49 22.32 4.02
C CYS A 329 17.42 23.51 4.32
N PHE A 330 17.03 24.71 3.87
CA PHE A 330 17.76 25.94 4.12
C PHE A 330 16.83 26.95 4.81
N LEU A 331 17.13 27.30 6.07
CA LEU A 331 16.29 28.23 6.86
C LEU A 331 16.47 29.70 6.49
N SER A 332 17.59 30.03 5.86
CA SER A 332 17.94 31.37 5.40
C SER A 332 18.75 31.26 4.11
N ASP A 333 18.88 32.37 3.39
CA ASP A 333 19.65 32.42 2.15
C ASP A 333 21.08 31.90 2.38
N PRO A 334 21.53 30.88 1.63
CA PRO A 334 22.82 30.25 1.88
C PRO A 334 23.95 31.23 1.59
N THR A 335 24.76 31.52 2.62
CA THR A 335 25.93 32.43 2.50
C THR A 335 27.23 31.68 2.19
N GLY A 336 27.22 30.36 2.37
CA GLY A 336 28.35 29.46 2.14
C GLY A 336 28.39 28.89 0.72
N GLY A 337 29.61 28.66 0.20
CA GLY A 337 29.81 28.09 -1.13
C GLY A 337 29.80 26.55 -1.20
N ALA A 338 29.73 25.84 -0.07
CA ALA A 338 29.69 24.37 -0.02
C ALA A 338 29.04 23.87 1.28
N TYR A 339 28.11 22.94 1.14
CA TYR A 339 27.43 22.26 2.24
C TYR A 339 27.61 20.75 2.11
N SER A 340 27.78 20.04 3.21
CA SER A 340 27.95 18.58 3.14
C SER A 340 27.51 17.87 4.42
N PHE A 341 27.10 16.61 4.27
CA PHE A 341 26.72 15.75 5.38
C PHE A 341 27.17 14.30 5.15
N ILE A 342 27.17 13.53 6.23
CA ILE A 342 27.48 12.09 6.21
C ILE A 342 26.52 11.34 7.13
N VAL A 343 26.19 10.12 6.74
CA VAL A 343 25.35 9.21 7.53
C VAL A 343 26.23 8.09 8.06
N ARG A 344 26.35 7.95 9.37
CA ARG A 344 27.20 6.93 10.02
C ARG A 344 26.33 5.95 10.81
N SER A 345 26.57 4.64 10.70
CA SER A 345 25.90 3.68 11.59
C SER A 345 26.35 3.90 13.03
N SER A 346 25.41 3.81 13.98
CA SER A 346 25.68 3.99 15.41
C SER A 346 26.51 2.84 16.01
N THR A 347 26.64 1.71 15.29
CA THR A 347 27.49 0.57 15.68
C THR A 347 28.98 0.86 15.44
N VAL A 348 29.30 1.83 14.59
CA VAL A 348 30.66 2.29 14.34
C VAL A 348 30.93 3.48 15.26
N LEU A 349 31.62 3.23 16.38
CA LEU A 349 32.24 4.33 17.14
C LEU A 349 33.01 5.20 16.15
N PRO A 350 32.88 6.55 16.20
CA PRO A 350 33.60 7.42 15.29
C PRO A 350 35.06 7.04 15.42
N VAL A 351 35.67 6.51 14.34
CA VAL A 351 37.06 6.10 14.36
C VAL A 351 37.84 7.36 14.71
N PRO A 352 38.38 7.52 15.93
CA PRO A 352 39.29 8.61 16.16
C PRO A 352 40.44 8.35 15.21
N CYS A 353 40.84 9.40 14.47
CA CYS A 353 41.94 9.35 13.52
C CYS A 353 43.09 8.54 14.16
N SER A 354 43.28 7.29 13.73
CA SER A 354 44.27 6.41 14.33
C SER A 354 45.62 6.87 13.77
N PRO A 355 46.55 7.31 14.62
CA PRO A 355 47.82 7.83 14.11
C PRO A 355 48.54 6.69 13.37
N ASN A 356 48.83 6.91 12.09
CA ASN A 356 49.73 6.03 11.35
C ASN A 356 51.14 6.08 11.97
N ALA A 357 52.00 5.11 11.65
CA ALA A 357 53.38 5.08 12.13
C ALA A 357 54.16 6.31 11.64
N GLY A 358 54.12 7.42 12.41
CA GLY A 358 54.70 8.71 12.02
C GLY A 358 53.84 9.94 12.35
N GLU A 359 52.59 9.76 12.76
CA GLU A 359 51.65 10.84 13.08
C GLU A 359 51.33 10.92 14.59
N VAL A 360 50.96 12.12 15.05
CA VAL A 360 50.54 12.43 16.43
C VAL A 360 49.22 13.19 16.34
N LEU A 361 48.27 12.84 17.19
CA LEU A 361 46.97 13.52 17.31
C LEU A 361 47.15 14.85 18.05
N CYS A 362 46.69 15.96 17.47
CA CYS A 362 46.68 17.25 18.16
C CYS A 362 45.51 17.37 19.13
N GLU A 363 45.78 17.68 20.41
CA GLU A 363 44.75 17.84 21.44
C GLU A 363 43.79 19.03 21.18
N TYR A 364 44.26 20.03 20.44
CA TYR A 364 43.52 21.27 20.19
C TYR A 364 42.61 21.20 18.95
N CYS A 365 43.08 20.68 17.81
CA CYS A 365 42.27 20.56 16.58
C CYS A 365 41.80 19.14 16.25
N GLY A 366 42.24 18.11 16.98
CA GLY A 366 41.82 16.72 16.76
C GLY A 366 42.33 16.08 15.45
N LYS A 367 43.25 16.71 14.72
CA LYS A 367 43.83 16.15 13.47
C LYS A 367 45.08 15.32 13.75
N CYS A 368 45.31 14.28 12.94
CA CYS A 368 46.58 13.56 12.88
C CYS A 368 47.62 14.37 12.10
N ILE A 369 48.82 14.50 12.65
CA ILE A 369 49.86 15.38 12.15
C ILE A 369 51.19 14.66 12.20
N LEU A 370 51.98 14.75 11.15
CA LEU A 370 53.33 14.17 11.12
C LEU A 370 54.18 14.69 12.30
N LYS A 371 54.91 13.78 12.96
CA LYS A 371 55.76 14.07 14.13
C LYS A 371 56.69 15.26 13.91
N ASP A 372 57.27 15.37 12.71
CA ASP A 372 58.21 16.44 12.36
C ASP A 372 57.56 17.82 12.32
N ALA A 373 56.26 17.90 12.00
CA ALA A 373 55.50 19.14 11.92
C ALA A 373 54.69 19.44 13.20
N TYR A 374 54.64 18.51 14.15
CA TYR A 374 53.78 18.60 15.33
C TYR A 374 54.08 19.83 16.19
N MET A 375 55.35 20.09 16.50
CA MET A 375 55.74 21.22 17.38
C MET A 375 55.29 22.59 16.82
N LEU A 376 55.45 22.81 15.51
CA LEU A 376 55.01 24.05 14.86
C LEU A 376 53.50 24.13 14.78
N HIS A 377 52.84 23.01 14.49
CA HIS A 377 51.39 22.94 14.47
C HIS A 377 50.79 23.20 15.85
N GLU A 378 51.30 22.57 16.91
CA GLU A 378 50.80 22.69 18.28
C GLU A 378 50.82 24.16 18.74
N LEU A 379 51.95 24.85 18.58
CA LEU A 379 52.07 26.27 18.92
C LEU A 379 51.13 27.16 18.11
N HIS A 380 50.89 26.83 16.83
CA HIS A 380 49.96 27.56 15.98
C HIS A 380 48.50 27.30 16.37
N CYS A 381 48.16 26.04 16.59
CA CYS A 381 46.82 25.56 16.90
C CYS A 381 46.39 26.02 18.29
N GLN A 382 47.25 25.91 19.30
CA GLN A 382 46.98 26.41 20.65
C GLN A 382 46.63 27.91 20.65
N ARG A 383 47.30 28.70 19.80
CA ARG A 383 47.03 30.15 19.68
C ARG A 383 45.74 30.46 18.91
N ARG A 384 45.39 29.62 17.93
CA ARG A 384 44.27 29.84 17.00
C ARG A 384 43.05 28.95 17.26
N THR A 385 43.04 28.21 18.37
CA THR A 385 41.87 27.49 18.85
C THR A 385 41.34 28.18 20.10
N LYS A 386 40.10 28.64 20.05
CA LYS A 386 39.38 29.21 21.20
C LYS A 386 38.19 28.33 21.55
N ILE A 387 37.93 28.14 22.84
CA ILE A 387 36.83 27.31 23.33
C ILE A 387 35.88 28.21 24.09
N CYS A 388 34.58 28.14 23.80
CA CYS A 388 33.58 28.84 24.58
C CYS A 388 33.44 28.18 25.96
N GLU A 389 33.58 28.96 27.03
CA GLU A 389 33.55 28.45 28.42
C GLU A 389 32.15 27.97 28.84
N LEU A 390 31.09 28.47 28.19
CA LEU A 390 29.71 28.13 28.52
C LEU A 390 29.20 26.88 27.80
N CYS A 391 29.61 26.67 26.54
CA CYS A 391 29.07 25.58 25.72
C CYS A 391 30.12 24.57 25.21
N GLY A 392 31.42 24.85 25.39
CA GLY A 392 32.50 24.00 24.91
C GLY A 392 32.74 24.00 23.39
N LYS A 393 32.06 24.86 22.62
CA LYS A 393 32.25 24.97 21.16
C LYS A 393 33.67 25.41 20.84
N LYS A 394 34.33 24.69 19.92
CA LYS A 394 35.72 24.97 19.50
C LYS A 394 35.76 25.81 18.23
N TYR A 395 36.41 26.96 18.29
CA TYR A 395 36.69 27.83 17.14
C TYR A 395 38.12 27.60 16.69
N ILE A 396 38.29 26.81 15.64
CA ILE A 396 39.59 26.43 15.07
C ILE A 396 39.96 27.44 13.98
N ASN A 397 41.23 27.85 13.97
CA ASN A 397 41.77 28.90 13.09
C ASN A 397 41.18 30.31 13.31
N SER A 398 40.60 30.59 14.48
CA SER A 398 40.10 31.93 14.84
C SER A 398 40.92 32.57 15.96
N ARG A 399 41.07 33.90 15.92
CA ARG A 399 41.78 34.67 16.96
C ARG A 399 40.89 34.98 18.16
N THR A 400 39.59 35.15 17.93
CA THR A 400 38.59 35.55 18.94
C THR A 400 37.29 34.77 18.72
N ILE A 401 36.56 34.52 19.80
CA ILE A 401 35.17 34.06 19.71
C ILE A 401 34.34 35.20 19.09
N PRO A 402 33.43 34.92 18.14
CA PRO A 402 32.57 35.95 17.57
C PRO A 402 31.81 36.70 18.67
N THR A 403 31.79 38.04 18.61
CA THR A 403 31.03 38.85 19.58
C THR A 403 29.51 38.65 19.46
N THR A 404 29.07 38.09 18.34
CA THR A 404 27.69 37.72 18.04
C THR A 404 27.31 36.32 18.50
N HIS A 405 28.25 35.56 19.08
CA HIS A 405 27.98 34.27 19.69
C HIS A 405 26.95 34.40 20.81
N TRP A 406 25.95 33.52 20.82
CA TRP A 406 24.84 33.58 21.74
C TRP A 406 24.48 32.20 22.31
N HIS A 407 23.85 32.24 23.48
CA HIS A 407 23.25 31.08 24.15
C HIS A 407 21.79 31.35 24.42
N CYS A 408 20.95 30.32 24.27
CA CYS A 408 19.55 30.43 24.63
C CYS A 408 19.42 30.62 26.15
N PRO A 409 18.65 31.63 26.62
CA PRO A 409 18.47 31.87 28.05
C PRO A 409 17.51 30.87 28.72
N ARG A 410 16.79 30.03 27.94
CA ARG A 410 15.80 29.07 28.48
C ARG A 410 16.52 27.85 29.06
N ALA A 411 16.26 27.57 30.35
CA ALA A 411 16.85 26.43 31.04
C ALA A 411 16.53 25.11 30.31
N GLY A 412 17.56 24.29 30.08
CA GLY A 412 17.41 22.97 29.45
C GLY A 412 17.34 22.95 27.91
N CYS A 413 17.30 24.11 27.23
CA CYS A 413 17.27 24.15 25.77
C CYS A 413 18.64 23.88 25.11
N GLY A 414 19.73 24.37 25.70
CA GLY A 414 21.09 24.14 25.18
C GLY A 414 21.39 24.78 23.82
N GLY A 415 20.46 25.57 23.25
CA GLY A 415 20.62 26.28 21.98
C GLY A 415 21.78 27.27 22.00
N ARG A 416 22.57 27.28 20.92
CA ARG A 416 23.73 28.16 20.72
C ARG A 416 23.92 28.44 19.23
N GLY A 417 24.52 29.57 18.90
CA GLY A 417 24.83 29.95 17.52
C GLY A 417 25.81 31.12 17.47
N ASP A 418 26.29 31.48 16.28
CA ASP A 418 27.36 32.47 16.12
C ASP A 418 26.87 33.82 15.59
N THR A 419 25.65 33.89 15.07
CA THR A 419 25.09 35.07 14.42
C THR A 419 23.77 35.49 15.04
N LYS A 420 23.32 36.72 14.74
CA LYS A 420 21.98 37.17 15.18
C LYS A 420 20.87 36.43 14.43
N GLN A 421 21.09 36.08 13.17
CA GLN A 421 20.11 35.38 12.35
C GLN A 421 19.83 33.97 12.90
N SER A 422 20.88 33.19 13.23
CA SER A 422 20.75 31.88 13.88
C SER A 422 19.98 31.94 15.21
N ARG A 423 20.05 33.07 15.94
CA ARG A 423 19.26 33.28 17.16
C ARG A 423 17.77 33.44 16.87
N ILE A 424 17.44 34.19 15.82
CA ILE A 424 16.05 34.45 15.42
C ILE A 424 15.42 33.15 14.92
N THR A 425 16.12 32.40 14.06
CA THR A 425 15.64 31.11 13.56
C THR A 425 15.45 30.11 14.71
N HIS A 426 16.40 30.01 15.63
CA HIS A 426 16.26 29.16 16.82
C HIS A 426 15.02 29.52 17.65
N ALA A 427 14.78 30.79 17.92
CA ALA A 427 13.62 31.23 18.67
C ALA A 427 12.30 30.84 17.98
N LYS A 428 12.22 31.03 16.65
CA LYS A 428 11.07 30.63 15.83
C LYS A 428 10.81 29.12 15.90
N TYR A 429 11.84 28.30 15.68
CA TYR A 429 11.65 26.85 15.57
C TYR A 429 11.52 26.13 16.92
N CYS A 430 12.12 26.66 18.00
CA CYS A 430 12.17 25.97 19.31
C CYS A 430 11.29 26.59 20.39
N HIS A 431 10.82 27.84 20.24
CA HIS A 431 10.15 28.58 21.33
C HIS A 431 8.88 29.34 20.93
N GLU A 432 8.62 29.54 19.64
CA GLU A 432 7.41 30.21 19.18
C GLU A 432 6.28 29.20 19.05
N GLU A 433 5.20 29.40 19.81
CA GLU A 433 4.00 28.56 19.71
C GLU A 433 3.39 28.67 18.31
N GLN A 434 2.97 27.54 17.76
CA GLN A 434 2.39 27.47 16.42
C GLN A 434 1.12 26.64 16.47
N SER A 435 0.12 27.03 15.68
CA SER A 435 -1.12 26.27 15.52
C SER A 435 -1.14 25.54 14.19
N CYS A 436 -1.67 24.32 14.19
CA CYS A 436 -1.84 23.56 12.96
C CYS A 436 -3.01 24.11 12.14
N GLU A 437 -2.76 24.55 10.91
CA GLU A 437 -3.81 25.06 10.02
C GLU A 437 -4.91 24.05 9.71
N GLY A 438 -4.57 22.75 9.70
CA GLY A 438 -5.51 21.66 9.41
C GLY A 438 -6.40 21.31 10.60
N CYS A 439 -5.81 20.86 11.71
CA CYS A 439 -6.55 20.34 12.86
C CYS A 439 -6.78 21.37 13.98
N LYS A 440 -6.23 22.59 13.86
CA LYS A 440 -6.32 23.69 14.83
C LYS A 440 -5.78 23.36 16.22
N GLN A 441 -4.87 22.39 16.33
CA GLN A 441 -4.17 22.09 17.58
C GLN A 441 -3.01 23.06 17.79
N ASP A 442 -2.91 23.63 18.99
CA ASP A 442 -1.80 24.48 19.42
C ASP A 442 -0.63 23.63 19.90
N LEU A 443 0.57 23.92 19.40
CA LEU A 443 1.81 23.19 19.66
C LEU A 443 2.89 24.14 20.15
N ALA A 444 3.83 23.62 20.96
CA ALA A 444 4.75 24.48 21.70
C ALA A 444 5.81 25.14 20.82
N ASN A 445 6.14 24.53 19.69
CA ASN A 445 7.15 25.03 18.75
C ASN A 445 6.96 24.47 17.33
N ALA A 446 7.67 25.05 16.34
CA ALA A 446 7.57 24.62 14.95
C ALA A 446 8.07 23.19 14.70
N ILE A 447 9.02 22.69 15.50
CA ILE A 447 9.51 21.30 15.41
C ILE A 447 8.40 20.32 15.79
N GLU A 448 7.67 20.59 16.86
CA GLU A 448 6.51 19.80 17.28
C GLU A 448 5.38 19.88 16.26
N LEU A 449 5.17 21.04 15.62
CA LEU A 449 4.22 21.18 14.51
C LEU A 449 4.59 20.30 13.32
N ALA A 450 5.85 20.28 12.92
CA ALA A 450 6.29 19.45 11.81
C ALA A 450 6.15 17.95 12.13
N ARG A 451 6.49 17.54 13.36
CA ARG A 451 6.30 16.16 13.82
C ARG A 451 4.83 15.76 13.89
N HIS A 452 3.98 16.66 14.36
CA HIS A 452 2.53 16.46 14.36
C HIS A 452 2.00 16.29 12.93
N LYS A 453 2.43 17.14 11.98
CA LYS A 453 2.08 17.01 10.55
C LYS A 453 2.56 15.68 9.97
N ALA A 454 3.74 15.18 10.37
CA ALA A 454 4.24 13.91 9.85
C ALA A 454 3.52 12.67 10.40
N LEU A 455 3.12 12.66 11.67
CA LEU A 455 2.67 11.43 12.36
C LEU A 455 1.21 11.43 12.82
N ASP A 456 0.70 12.57 13.27
CA ASP A 456 -0.54 12.62 14.07
C ASP A 456 -1.68 13.39 13.38
N CYS A 457 -1.35 14.33 12.49
CA CYS A 457 -2.32 15.26 11.94
C CYS A 457 -3.37 14.53 11.09
N PRO A 458 -4.68 14.67 11.39
CA PRO A 458 -5.75 14.05 10.59
C PRO A 458 -5.73 14.47 9.12
N MET A 459 -5.22 15.67 8.84
CA MET A 459 -5.19 16.31 7.52
C MET A 459 -3.83 16.12 6.81
N SER A 460 -2.90 15.35 7.37
CA SER A 460 -1.67 14.98 6.66
C SER A 460 -1.82 13.69 5.86
N PHE A 461 -0.97 13.55 4.84
CA PHE A 461 -1.00 12.39 3.95
C PHE A 461 -0.05 11.28 4.42
N HIS A 462 -0.48 10.04 4.20
CA HIS A 462 0.34 8.84 4.34
C HIS A 462 -0.05 7.79 3.31
N TYR A 463 0.80 6.77 3.18
CA TYR A 463 0.46 5.55 2.46
C TYR A 463 -0.26 4.60 3.39
N CYS A 464 -1.52 4.33 3.10
CA CYS A 464 -2.31 3.38 3.87
C CYS A 464 -1.83 1.95 3.62
N ARG A 465 -1.56 1.19 4.68
CA ARG A 465 -1.04 -0.19 4.60
C ARG A 465 -2.00 -1.17 3.90
N PHE A 466 -3.30 -0.85 3.82
CA PHE A 466 -4.32 -1.74 3.26
C PHE A 466 -4.67 -1.44 1.80
N CYS A 467 -4.78 -0.17 1.40
CA CYS A 467 -5.06 0.19 0.01
C CYS A 467 -3.81 0.61 -0.77
N GLN A 468 -2.68 0.86 -0.10
CA GLN A 468 -1.42 1.31 -0.70
C GLN A 468 -1.54 2.64 -1.48
N LEU A 469 -2.60 3.40 -1.21
CA LEU A 469 -2.84 4.72 -1.79
C LEU A 469 -2.35 5.80 -0.82
N LYS A 470 -1.90 6.93 -1.39
CA LYS A 470 -1.63 8.16 -0.66
C LYS A 470 -2.95 8.81 -0.26
N VAL A 471 -3.24 8.83 1.04
CA VAL A 471 -4.52 9.28 1.60
C VAL A 471 -4.28 10.05 2.89
N LEU A 472 -5.28 10.84 3.30
CA LEU A 472 -5.23 11.52 4.59
C LEU A 472 -5.22 10.53 5.76
N HIS A 473 -4.54 10.87 6.85
CA HIS A 473 -4.56 10.09 8.10
C HIS A 473 -5.99 9.90 8.62
N GLY A 474 -6.85 10.91 8.48
CA GLY A 474 -8.21 10.90 9.02
C GLY A 474 -8.23 11.05 10.54
N GLU A 475 -9.41 11.31 11.10
CA GLU A 475 -9.56 11.49 12.55
C GLU A 475 -9.25 10.19 13.30
N SER A 476 -8.34 10.26 14.26
CA SER A 476 -8.02 9.12 15.12
C SER A 476 -9.18 8.79 16.06
N THR A 477 -9.64 7.53 16.05
CA THR A 477 -10.62 7.01 17.01
C THR A 477 -9.93 6.27 18.15
N VAL A 478 -10.66 5.91 19.21
CA VAL A 478 -10.09 5.12 20.33
C VAL A 478 -9.58 3.77 19.81
N GLU A 479 -10.33 3.16 18.91
CA GLU A 479 -10.00 1.89 18.28
C GLU A 479 -8.77 2.01 17.36
N SER A 480 -8.68 3.07 16.55
CA SER A 480 -7.53 3.26 15.65
C SER A 480 -6.24 3.40 16.45
N ARG A 481 -6.26 4.14 17.58
CA ARG A 481 -5.12 4.26 18.49
C ARG A 481 -4.75 2.95 19.17
N TYR A 482 -5.74 2.15 19.57
CA TYR A 482 -5.50 0.84 20.18
C TYR A 482 -4.74 -0.11 19.23
N PHE A 483 -5.06 -0.06 17.93
CA PHE A 483 -4.37 -0.85 16.90
C PHE A 483 -3.10 -0.19 16.35
N GLY A 484 -2.78 1.04 16.75
CA GLY A 484 -1.66 1.80 16.20
C GLY A 484 -1.82 2.11 14.71
N LEU A 485 -3.03 2.42 14.28
CA LEU A 485 -3.40 2.72 12.89
C LEU A 485 -3.93 4.15 12.77
N SER A 486 -3.76 4.73 11.58
CA SER A 486 -4.45 5.99 11.23
C SER A 486 -5.97 5.80 11.18
N GLY A 487 -6.73 6.90 11.25
CA GLY A 487 -8.20 6.84 11.16
C GLY A 487 -8.67 6.21 9.84
N HIS A 488 -8.03 6.60 8.73
CA HIS A 488 -8.28 5.99 7.43
C HIS A 488 -7.86 4.52 7.40
N GLU A 489 -6.67 4.17 7.91
CA GLU A 489 -6.20 2.78 7.93
C GLU A 489 -7.15 1.87 8.69
N TYR A 490 -7.69 2.33 9.82
CA TYR A 490 -8.69 1.58 10.56
C TYR A 490 -9.95 1.34 9.72
N HIS A 491 -10.52 2.40 9.12
CA HIS A 491 -11.71 2.27 8.27
C HIS A 491 -11.45 1.38 7.04
N CYS A 492 -10.30 1.51 6.40
CA CYS A 492 -9.88 0.72 5.25
C CYS A 492 -9.64 -0.74 5.64
N GLY A 493 -9.00 -0.99 6.78
CA GLY A 493 -8.74 -2.32 7.35
C GLY A 493 -10.01 -3.04 7.80
N MET A 494 -11.06 -2.30 8.17
CA MET A 494 -12.36 -2.86 8.54
C MET A 494 -13.18 -3.38 7.36
N LYS A 495 -12.84 -2.98 6.14
CA LYS A 495 -13.47 -3.53 4.93
C LYS A 495 -13.16 -5.03 4.82
N THR A 496 -14.17 -5.79 4.40
CA THR A 496 -14.05 -7.23 4.20
C THR A 496 -13.43 -7.56 2.85
N VAL A 497 -12.64 -8.62 2.80
CA VAL A 497 -12.05 -9.23 1.62
C VAL A 497 -12.20 -10.75 1.74
N ASP A 498 -12.42 -11.42 0.61
CA ASP A 498 -12.56 -12.86 0.60
C ASP A 498 -11.19 -13.53 0.66
N CYS A 499 -11.04 -14.51 1.56
CA CYS A 499 -9.81 -15.29 1.63
C CYS A 499 -9.66 -16.15 0.38
N TYR A 500 -8.56 -16.03 -0.36
CA TYR A 500 -8.31 -16.85 -1.55
C TYR A 500 -8.25 -18.37 -1.28
N LYS A 501 -7.92 -18.79 -0.05
CA LYS A 501 -7.85 -20.22 0.34
C LYS A 501 -9.22 -20.81 0.67
N CYS A 502 -10.06 -20.10 1.42
CA CYS A 502 -11.32 -20.65 1.94
C CYS A 502 -12.59 -19.90 1.49
N GLN A 503 -12.45 -18.81 0.74
CA GLN A 503 -13.53 -17.95 0.22
C GLN A 503 -14.48 -17.42 1.31
N LYS A 504 -14.02 -17.37 2.56
CA LYS A 504 -14.76 -16.73 3.65
C LYS A 504 -14.45 -15.23 3.67
N PRO A 505 -15.47 -14.38 3.92
CA PRO A 505 -15.24 -12.95 4.09
C PRO A 505 -14.51 -12.71 5.41
N VAL A 506 -13.34 -12.06 5.34
CA VAL A 506 -12.50 -11.71 6.48
C VAL A 506 -12.16 -10.22 6.39
N ARG A 507 -12.01 -9.53 7.52
CA ARG A 507 -11.57 -8.13 7.52
C ARG A 507 -10.15 -8.02 7.00
N ARG A 508 -9.83 -7.00 6.19
CA ARG A 508 -8.46 -6.78 5.68
C ARG A 508 -7.43 -6.70 6.80
N LEU A 509 -7.80 -6.08 7.93
CA LEU A 509 -7.01 -6.02 9.16
C LEU A 509 -6.63 -7.41 9.69
N GLU A 510 -7.56 -8.37 9.62
CA GLU A 510 -7.42 -9.71 10.20
C GLU A 510 -6.90 -10.74 9.19
N LEU A 511 -6.78 -10.39 7.91
CA LEU A 511 -6.41 -11.31 6.83
C LEU A 511 -5.07 -12.00 7.08
N ALA A 512 -4.06 -11.28 7.55
CA ALA A 512 -2.74 -11.85 7.84
C ALA A 512 -2.83 -12.92 8.95
N SER A 513 -3.57 -12.64 10.03
CA SER A 513 -3.79 -13.61 11.11
C SER A 513 -4.59 -14.82 10.65
N HIS A 514 -5.58 -14.61 9.78
CA HIS A 514 -6.39 -15.68 9.20
C HIS A 514 -5.56 -16.60 8.28
N LEU A 515 -4.65 -16.04 7.48
CA LEU A 515 -3.72 -16.83 6.67
C LEU A 515 -2.73 -17.62 7.54
N ALA A 516 -2.27 -17.03 8.65
CA ALA A 516 -1.43 -17.73 9.62
C ALA A 516 -2.16 -18.92 10.28
N LEU A 517 -3.48 -18.81 10.52
CA LEU A 517 -4.30 -19.93 10.98
C LEU A 517 -4.36 -21.06 9.95
N HIS A 518 -4.54 -20.75 8.66
CA HIS A 518 -4.46 -21.75 7.60
C HIS A 518 -3.09 -22.46 7.55
N ASP A 519 -2.01 -21.71 7.76
CA ASP A 519 -0.67 -22.30 7.79
C ASP A 519 -0.46 -23.16 9.03
N HIS A 520 -1.02 -22.79 10.18
CA HIS A 520 -1.03 -23.63 11.38
C HIS A 520 -1.84 -24.92 11.17
N GLU A 521 -3.03 -24.82 10.56
CA GLU A 521 -3.84 -25.99 10.20
C GLU A 521 -3.11 -26.91 9.21
N ARG A 522 -2.40 -26.33 8.22
CA ARG A 522 -1.52 -27.09 7.30
C ARG A 522 -0.47 -27.85 8.10
N LYS A 523 0.20 -27.21 9.06
CA LYS A 523 1.26 -27.84 9.87
C LYS A 523 0.72 -28.99 10.72
N VAL A 524 -0.39 -28.77 11.44
CA VAL A 524 -1.04 -29.80 12.26
C VAL A 524 -1.51 -30.97 11.38
N ARG A 525 -2.12 -30.69 10.23
CA ARG A 525 -2.54 -31.72 9.27
C ARG A 525 -1.33 -32.50 8.74
N GLY A 526 -0.25 -31.79 8.38
CA GLY A 526 0.98 -32.38 7.89
C GLY A 526 1.61 -33.35 8.89
N GLN A 527 1.66 -32.98 10.17
CA GLN A 527 2.20 -33.81 11.26
C GLN A 527 1.33 -35.04 11.54
N ASN A 528 0.00 -34.89 11.54
CA ASN A 528 -0.92 -35.98 11.86
C ASN A 528 -1.19 -36.93 10.68
N THR A 529 -0.82 -36.53 9.45
CA THR A 529 -1.09 -37.34 8.26
C THR A 529 -0.01 -38.41 8.09
N VAL A 530 -0.35 -39.65 8.36
CA VAL A 530 0.45 -40.80 7.96
C VAL A 530 0.19 -41.12 6.49
N ILE A 531 1.26 -41.17 5.69
CA ILE A 531 1.20 -41.56 4.27
C ILE A 531 2.03 -42.82 4.07
N LEU A 532 1.36 -43.89 3.62
CA LEU A 532 2.01 -45.14 3.25
C LEU A 532 2.20 -45.17 1.74
N ILE A 533 3.34 -45.69 1.30
CA ILE A 533 3.66 -45.91 -0.12
C ILE A 533 3.54 -47.40 -0.45
N CYS A 534 3.00 -47.70 -1.63
CA CYS A 534 2.93 -49.06 -2.14
C CYS A 534 4.34 -49.68 -2.25
N GLY A 535 4.55 -50.87 -1.70
CA GLY A 535 5.82 -51.61 -1.73
C GLY A 535 6.22 -52.13 -3.11
N ASN A 536 5.36 -51.98 -4.12
CA ASN A 536 5.77 -52.18 -5.52
C ASN A 536 6.59 -50.97 -5.99
N VAL A 537 7.87 -51.19 -6.29
CA VAL A 537 8.84 -50.17 -6.70
C VAL A 537 8.36 -49.43 -7.96
N ASN A 538 7.61 -50.09 -8.84
CA ASN A 538 7.08 -49.47 -10.06
C ASN A 538 5.78 -48.68 -9.84
N CYS A 539 5.08 -48.90 -8.72
CA CYS A 539 3.83 -48.23 -8.43
C CYS A 539 4.02 -47.03 -7.50
N ARG A 540 4.64 -47.25 -6.32
CA ARG A 540 4.81 -46.28 -5.21
C ARG A 540 3.60 -45.39 -4.92
N ARG A 541 2.39 -45.85 -5.25
CA ARG A 541 1.15 -45.11 -4.98
C ARG A 541 1.03 -44.84 -3.48
N ALA A 542 0.80 -43.57 -3.14
CA ALA A 542 0.61 -43.14 -1.78
C ALA A 542 -0.87 -43.27 -1.36
N ALA A 543 -1.13 -43.81 -0.17
CA ALA A 543 -2.44 -43.91 0.45
C ALA A 543 -2.35 -43.79 1.97
N SER A 544 -3.48 -43.55 2.63
CA SER A 544 -3.53 -43.46 4.11
C SER A 544 -3.47 -44.84 4.78
N SER A 545 -3.99 -45.87 4.13
CA SER A 545 -4.00 -47.26 4.62
C SER A 545 -4.07 -48.23 3.45
N PHE A 546 -3.50 -49.43 3.62
CA PHE A 546 -3.67 -50.55 2.68
C PHE A 546 -4.39 -51.70 3.39
N ASN A 547 -5.35 -52.33 2.71
CA ASN A 547 -6.16 -53.42 3.27
C ASN A 547 -5.44 -54.80 3.22
N ASN A 548 -4.11 -54.82 3.19
CA ASN A 548 -3.33 -56.06 3.13
C ASN A 548 -2.03 -55.96 3.93
N ASN A 549 -1.52 -57.12 4.36
CA ASN A 549 -0.31 -57.24 5.15
C ASN A 549 0.99 -57.13 4.33
N HIS A 550 0.88 -56.88 3.02
CA HIS A 550 2.00 -56.84 2.08
C HIS A 550 2.33 -55.41 1.60
N ASN A 551 1.72 -54.38 2.20
CA ASN A 551 1.92 -52.96 1.87
C ASN A 551 1.72 -52.66 0.36
N LEU A 552 0.82 -53.36 -0.30
CA LEU A 552 0.50 -53.15 -1.72
C LEU A 552 -0.79 -52.32 -1.84
N CYS A 553 -0.89 -51.44 -2.84
CA CYS A 553 -2.16 -50.77 -3.14
C CYS A 553 -3.18 -51.75 -3.73
N ASP A 554 -4.47 -51.43 -3.69
CA ASP A 554 -5.55 -52.33 -4.17
C ASP A 554 -5.37 -52.76 -5.63
N THR A 555 -4.80 -51.89 -6.48
CA THR A 555 -4.51 -52.24 -7.88
C THR A 555 -3.37 -53.26 -8.00
N CYS A 556 -2.33 -53.16 -7.17
CA CYS A 556 -1.22 -54.12 -7.19
C CYS A 556 -1.59 -55.42 -6.47
N PHE A 557 -2.42 -55.35 -5.44
CA PHE A 557 -2.85 -56.50 -4.65
C PHE A 557 -4.02 -57.27 -5.28
N GLY A 558 -4.89 -56.61 -6.03
CA GLY A 558 -6.08 -57.21 -6.65
C GLY A 558 -5.86 -58.55 -7.37
N PRO A 559 -4.81 -58.72 -8.19
CA PRO A 559 -4.50 -60.01 -8.84
C PRO A 559 -4.15 -61.14 -7.88
N PHE A 560 -3.78 -60.82 -6.64
CA PHE A 560 -3.40 -61.78 -5.60
C PHE A 560 -4.51 -62.02 -4.58
N TYR A 561 -5.60 -61.25 -4.64
CA TYR A 561 -6.73 -61.37 -3.73
C TYR A 561 -7.30 -62.80 -3.71
N SER A 562 -7.59 -63.29 -2.51
CA SER A 562 -8.19 -64.59 -2.25
C SER A 562 -9.19 -64.43 -1.11
N THR A 563 -10.36 -65.04 -1.25
CA THR A 563 -11.42 -65.01 -0.23
C THR A 563 -11.15 -65.93 0.95
N GLU A 564 -10.22 -66.88 0.79
CA GLU A 564 -9.77 -67.80 1.84
C GLU A 564 -8.61 -67.20 2.64
N GLU A 565 -8.68 -67.27 3.98
CA GLU A 565 -7.63 -66.78 4.88
C GLU A 565 -6.31 -67.56 4.70
N ASP A 566 -5.21 -66.84 4.44
CA ASP A 566 -3.86 -67.41 4.26
C ASP A 566 -2.95 -66.95 5.41
N HIS A 567 -2.99 -67.66 6.54
CA HIS A 567 -2.19 -67.31 7.73
C HIS A 567 -0.68 -67.43 7.51
N ASN A 568 -0.22 -68.21 6.51
CA ASN A 568 1.20 -68.49 6.29
C ASN A 568 1.79 -67.78 5.06
N GLY A 569 0.98 -66.97 4.35
CA GLY A 569 1.38 -66.21 3.16
C GLY A 569 1.83 -67.05 1.96
N GLN A 570 1.75 -68.38 2.04
CA GLN A 570 2.29 -69.28 1.01
C GLN A 570 1.56 -69.15 -0.32
N ARG A 571 0.26 -68.86 -0.30
CA ARG A 571 -0.55 -68.74 -1.53
C ARG A 571 -0.23 -67.42 -2.23
N PHE A 572 -0.02 -66.35 -1.47
CA PHE A 572 0.50 -65.09 -2.00
C PHE A 572 1.84 -65.32 -2.70
N THR A 573 2.81 -65.96 -2.03
CA THR A 573 4.14 -66.22 -2.59
C THR A 573 4.09 -67.07 -3.86
N ARG A 574 3.30 -68.15 -3.89
CA ARG A 574 3.15 -68.99 -5.10
C ARG A 574 2.53 -68.23 -6.28
N ARG A 575 1.53 -67.37 -6.01
CA ARG A 575 0.93 -66.53 -7.06
C ARG A 575 1.91 -65.45 -7.55
N LEU A 576 2.72 -64.90 -6.64
CA LEU A 576 3.77 -63.94 -6.95
C LEU A 576 4.87 -64.58 -7.82
N GLU A 577 5.35 -65.77 -7.46
CA GLU A 577 6.29 -66.57 -8.24
C GLU A 577 5.78 -66.81 -9.66
N ARG A 578 4.54 -67.28 -9.80
CA ARG A 578 3.90 -67.48 -11.10
C ARG A 578 3.83 -66.19 -11.91
N LYS A 579 3.57 -65.05 -11.26
CA LYS A 579 3.48 -63.75 -11.94
C LYS A 579 4.84 -63.25 -12.43
N TYR A 580 5.89 -63.37 -11.62
CA TYR A 580 7.26 -63.05 -12.04
C TYR A 580 7.72 -63.95 -13.19
N PHE A 581 7.45 -65.25 -13.10
CA PHE A 581 7.77 -66.18 -14.18
C PHE A 581 7.13 -65.76 -15.51
N ILE A 582 5.86 -65.35 -15.50
CA ILE A 582 5.18 -64.86 -16.70
C ILE A 582 5.79 -63.54 -17.20
N GLN A 583 6.09 -62.57 -16.32
CA GLN A 583 6.72 -61.31 -16.69
C GLN A 583 8.12 -61.50 -17.31
N LEU A 584 8.88 -62.51 -16.88
CA LEU A 584 10.24 -62.78 -17.35
C LEU A 584 10.34 -63.77 -18.52
N THR A 585 9.27 -64.47 -18.86
CA THR A 585 9.23 -65.37 -20.03
C THR A 585 8.47 -64.74 -21.19
N ARG A 586 7.23 -64.29 -20.95
CA ARG A 586 6.35 -63.72 -21.98
C ARG A 586 6.37 -62.19 -22.01
N GLY A 587 6.71 -61.55 -20.90
CA GLY A 587 6.60 -60.10 -20.75
C GLY A 587 5.16 -59.64 -20.54
N CYS A 588 4.98 -58.35 -20.25
CA CYS A 588 3.65 -57.73 -20.11
C CYS A 588 3.05 -57.25 -21.44
N GLY A 589 3.83 -57.24 -22.53
CA GLY A 589 3.40 -56.84 -23.86
C GLY A 589 3.32 -55.32 -24.10
N SER A 590 3.73 -54.50 -23.13
CA SER A 590 3.67 -53.04 -23.20
C SER A 590 5.01 -52.45 -23.66
N THR A 591 4.99 -51.57 -24.67
CA THR A 591 6.19 -50.89 -25.20
C THR A 591 6.77 -49.84 -24.25
N TYR A 592 5.97 -49.34 -23.31
CA TYR A 592 6.37 -48.36 -22.30
C TYR A 592 6.88 -48.99 -20.99
N CYS A 593 6.96 -50.32 -20.90
CA CYS A 593 7.38 -50.98 -19.67
C CYS A 593 8.85 -50.70 -19.36
N LYS A 594 9.14 -50.13 -18.18
CA LYS A 594 10.51 -49.91 -17.69
C LYS A 594 10.86 -50.80 -16.48
N ASN A 595 10.09 -51.85 -16.25
CA ASN A 595 10.30 -52.74 -15.12
C ASN A 595 11.51 -53.66 -15.34
N ILE A 596 12.41 -53.71 -14.37
CA ILE A 596 13.60 -54.58 -14.37
C ILE A 596 13.21 -56.06 -14.31
N ALA A 597 12.07 -56.40 -13.68
CA ALA A 597 11.56 -57.77 -13.62
C ALA A 597 10.55 -58.08 -14.74
N CYS A 598 10.80 -57.60 -15.97
CA CYS A 598 9.94 -57.85 -17.13
C CYS A 598 10.73 -57.90 -18.43
N THR A 599 10.55 -58.94 -19.24
CA THR A 599 11.26 -59.09 -20.53
C THR A 599 10.84 -58.02 -21.55
N SER A 600 9.61 -57.52 -21.46
CA SER A 600 9.13 -56.45 -22.36
C SER A 600 9.86 -55.12 -22.16
N SER A 601 10.61 -54.92 -21.07
CA SER A 601 11.41 -53.71 -20.88
C SER A 601 12.74 -53.73 -21.64
N GLY A 602 13.19 -54.91 -22.11
CA GLY A 602 14.48 -55.09 -22.76
C GLY A 602 15.69 -54.93 -21.83
N LEU A 603 15.48 -54.69 -20.52
CA LEU A 603 16.56 -54.48 -19.54
C LEU A 603 17.17 -55.78 -19.02
N THR A 604 16.40 -56.87 -19.03
CA THR A 604 16.83 -58.18 -18.54
C THR A 604 16.45 -59.27 -19.53
N SER A 605 17.43 -60.08 -19.92
CA SER A 605 17.24 -61.27 -20.76
C SER A 605 17.98 -62.44 -20.12
N PHE A 606 17.31 -63.59 -20.05
CA PHE A 606 17.87 -64.81 -19.46
C PHE A 606 18.12 -65.85 -20.56
N PRO A 607 19.32 -66.47 -20.60
CA PRO A 607 19.66 -67.47 -21.61
C PRO A 607 18.94 -68.80 -21.38
N ASP A 608 18.72 -69.20 -20.11
CA ASP A 608 18.16 -70.49 -19.72
C ASP A 608 17.07 -70.37 -18.64
N ASN A 609 16.11 -71.30 -18.65
CA ASN A 609 15.01 -71.37 -17.66
C ASN A 609 15.52 -71.59 -16.22
N THR A 610 16.66 -72.27 -16.04
CA THR A 610 17.27 -72.51 -14.73
C THR A 610 17.76 -71.21 -14.08
N SER A 611 18.40 -70.36 -14.88
CA SER A 611 18.88 -69.04 -14.45
C SER A 611 17.73 -68.08 -14.14
N LEU A 612 16.64 -68.16 -14.91
CA LEU A 612 15.41 -67.42 -14.65
C LEU A 612 14.77 -67.82 -13.32
N MET A 613 14.65 -69.12 -13.03
CA MET A 613 14.07 -69.59 -11.76
C MET A 613 14.91 -69.19 -10.55
N ASN A 614 16.24 -69.23 -10.65
CA ASN A 614 17.13 -68.73 -9.58
C ASN A 614 16.93 -67.23 -9.33
N TYR A 615 16.76 -66.44 -10.39
CA TYR A 615 16.49 -65.00 -10.26
C TYR A 615 15.11 -64.71 -9.66
N VAL A 616 14.08 -65.48 -10.03
CA VAL A 616 12.75 -65.36 -9.41
C VAL A 616 12.80 -65.69 -7.92
N GLN A 617 13.54 -66.74 -7.53
CA GLN A 617 13.73 -67.08 -6.11
C GLN A 617 14.47 -65.97 -5.34
N GLN A 618 15.43 -65.30 -5.97
CA GLN A 618 16.08 -64.10 -5.40
C GLN A 618 15.08 -62.96 -5.20
N LEU A 619 14.25 -62.64 -6.20
CA LEU A 619 13.22 -61.60 -6.09
C LEU A 619 12.15 -61.89 -5.03
N LEU A 620 11.92 -63.15 -4.68
CA LEU A 620 10.97 -63.55 -3.64
C LEU A 620 11.55 -63.41 -2.22
N LEU A 621 12.87 -63.34 -2.08
CA LEU A 621 13.57 -63.08 -0.81
C LEU A 621 13.58 -61.58 -0.49
N ASP A 622 13.50 -60.72 -1.51
CA ASP A 622 13.45 -59.28 -1.35
C ASP A 622 12.13 -58.81 -0.71
N LYS A 623 12.22 -57.74 0.09
CA LYS A 623 11.06 -57.08 0.70
C LYS A 623 10.32 -56.14 -0.26
N GLU A 624 10.86 -55.94 -1.46
CA GLU A 624 10.33 -55.05 -2.49
C GLU A 624 9.68 -55.83 -3.62
N TYR A 625 8.62 -55.28 -4.20
CA TYR A 625 7.90 -55.93 -5.30
C TYR A 625 8.18 -55.24 -6.64
N TYR A 626 8.34 -56.03 -7.71
CA TYR A 626 8.65 -55.56 -9.07
C TYR A 626 7.55 -55.96 -10.05
N LEU A 627 6.32 -55.52 -9.79
CA LEU A 627 5.16 -55.87 -10.60
C LEU A 627 4.97 -54.86 -11.74
N CYS A 628 4.59 -55.33 -12.92
CA CYS A 628 4.24 -54.46 -14.03
C CYS A 628 2.95 -53.68 -13.72
N VAL A 629 2.92 -52.42 -14.14
CA VAL A 629 1.82 -51.47 -13.92
C VAL A 629 1.42 -50.78 -15.22
N ASP A 630 0.32 -50.04 -15.18
CA ASP A 630 -0.24 -49.28 -16.30
C ASP A 630 0.64 -48.06 -16.68
N GLU A 631 0.38 -47.52 -17.88
CA GLU A 631 1.11 -46.35 -18.40
C GLU A 631 0.95 -45.12 -17.49
N ALA A 632 -0.26 -44.89 -16.96
CA ALA A 632 -0.54 -43.72 -16.14
C ALA A 632 0.19 -43.76 -14.79
N THR A 633 0.38 -44.92 -14.16
CA THR A 633 1.18 -45.04 -12.94
C THR A 633 2.67 -44.94 -13.24
N THR A 634 3.14 -45.50 -14.36
CA THR A 634 4.53 -45.37 -14.81
C THR A 634 4.91 -43.91 -15.04
N ARG A 635 4.05 -43.14 -15.71
CA ARG A 635 4.25 -41.70 -15.96
C ARG A 635 4.24 -40.89 -14.65
N ARG A 636 3.33 -41.19 -13.74
CA ARG A 636 3.24 -40.55 -12.42
C ARG A 636 4.49 -40.83 -11.57
N LYS A 637 4.97 -42.08 -11.55
CA LYS A 637 6.23 -42.41 -10.87
C LYS A 637 7.39 -41.61 -11.45
N LEU A 638 7.53 -41.59 -12.77
CA LEU A 638 8.61 -40.85 -13.44
C LEU A 638 8.62 -39.36 -13.05
N LEU A 639 7.45 -38.73 -13.00
CA LEU A 639 7.29 -37.34 -12.58
C LEU A 639 7.69 -37.12 -11.12
N ALA A 640 7.28 -38.01 -10.22
CA ALA A 640 7.67 -37.94 -8.80
C ALA A 640 9.18 -38.14 -8.61
N ASP A 641 9.77 -39.10 -9.33
CA ASP A 641 11.21 -39.40 -9.26
C ASP A 641 12.03 -38.22 -9.80
N THR A 642 11.64 -37.63 -10.94
CA THR A 642 12.31 -36.41 -11.47
C THR A 642 12.18 -35.22 -10.52
N PHE A 643 11.04 -35.04 -9.83
CA PHE A 643 10.90 -34.00 -8.81
C PHE A 643 11.88 -34.20 -7.65
N LEU A 644 11.99 -35.43 -7.14
CA LEU A 644 12.90 -35.78 -6.04
C LEU A 644 14.38 -35.63 -6.43
N GLU A 645 14.72 -35.86 -7.69
CA GLU A 645 16.07 -35.64 -8.21
C GLU A 645 16.44 -34.16 -8.33
N ILE A 646 15.51 -33.30 -8.80
CA ILE A 646 15.74 -31.86 -8.96
C ILE A 646 15.75 -31.14 -7.60
N TYR A 647 14.78 -31.45 -6.75
CA TYR A 647 14.61 -30.82 -5.43
C TYR A 647 14.99 -31.80 -4.32
N ALA A 648 16.26 -32.20 -4.33
CA ALA A 648 16.80 -33.09 -3.31
C ALA A 648 16.50 -32.54 -1.90
N ASP A 649 15.92 -33.39 -1.06
CA ASP A 649 15.62 -33.13 0.35
C ASP A 649 14.62 -32.02 0.70
N ALA A 650 13.95 -31.38 -0.26
CA ALA A 650 12.94 -30.34 0.07
C ALA A 650 11.72 -30.90 0.81
N TYR A 651 11.21 -32.04 0.37
CA TYR A 651 10.00 -32.70 0.91
C TYR A 651 10.23 -34.20 1.16
N ALA A 652 9.46 -34.79 2.07
CA ALA A 652 9.50 -36.24 2.27
C ALA A 652 8.88 -36.99 1.08
N SER A 653 9.51 -38.09 0.65
CA SER A 653 9.09 -38.84 -0.54
C SER A 653 7.61 -39.28 -0.55
N PRO A 654 6.97 -39.68 0.59
CA PRO A 654 5.55 -40.05 0.56
C PRO A 654 4.63 -38.89 0.16
N TRP A 655 4.97 -37.65 0.53
CA TRP A 655 4.19 -36.47 0.16
C TRP A 655 4.28 -36.18 -1.34
N VAL A 656 5.46 -36.35 -1.95
CA VAL A 656 5.64 -36.18 -3.40
C VAL A 656 4.82 -37.20 -4.17
N TYR A 657 4.88 -38.49 -3.80
CA TYR A 657 4.06 -39.52 -4.46
C TYR A 657 2.55 -39.30 -4.25
N LYS A 658 2.14 -38.70 -3.13
CA LYS A 658 0.74 -38.31 -2.89
C LYS A 658 0.30 -37.15 -3.78
N ALA A 659 1.15 -36.12 -3.95
CA ALA A 659 0.90 -34.98 -4.83
C ALA A 659 0.68 -35.40 -6.29
N VAL A 660 1.49 -36.35 -6.76
CA VAL A 660 1.32 -36.87 -8.13
C VAL A 660 0.10 -37.80 -8.23
N GLY A 661 -0.27 -38.46 -7.12
CA GLY A 661 -1.47 -39.26 -7.01
C GLY A 661 -2.79 -38.48 -7.19
N THR A 662 -2.82 -37.21 -6.81
CA THR A 662 -4.01 -36.33 -6.92
C THR A 662 -4.24 -35.76 -8.33
N GLY A 663 -3.37 -36.07 -9.29
CA GLY A 663 -3.57 -35.72 -10.70
C GLY A 663 -2.72 -34.56 -11.23
N ALA A 664 -1.63 -34.19 -10.54
CA ALA A 664 -0.67 -33.21 -11.03
C ALA A 664 -0.04 -33.66 -12.37
N LYS A 665 0.03 -32.75 -13.34
CA LYS A 665 0.47 -33.06 -14.73
C LYS A 665 1.92 -32.68 -15.00
N ASP A 666 2.45 -31.75 -14.21
CA ASP A 666 3.74 -31.08 -14.38
C ASP A 666 4.39 -30.79 -13.01
N ILE A 667 5.68 -30.44 -13.03
CA ILE A 667 6.50 -30.21 -11.84
C ILE A 667 5.98 -29.01 -11.03
N ALA A 668 5.50 -27.94 -11.68
CA ALA A 668 5.00 -26.75 -10.99
C ALA A 668 3.70 -27.03 -10.24
N SER A 669 2.79 -27.80 -10.84
CA SER A 669 1.58 -28.29 -10.15
C SER A 669 1.90 -29.13 -8.91
N VAL A 670 2.96 -29.95 -8.97
CA VAL A 670 3.42 -30.73 -7.80
C VAL A 670 3.97 -29.79 -6.72
N GLU A 671 4.79 -28.82 -7.08
CA GLU A 671 5.35 -27.85 -6.14
C GLU A 671 4.25 -27.04 -5.44
N GLN A 672 3.27 -26.52 -6.19
CA GLN A 672 2.15 -25.78 -5.63
C GLN A 672 1.36 -26.62 -4.64
N TRP A 673 1.02 -27.86 -5.00
CA TRP A 673 0.29 -28.77 -4.11
C TRP A 673 1.07 -29.07 -2.83
N LEU A 674 2.40 -29.26 -2.94
CA LEU A 674 3.28 -29.51 -1.80
C LEU A 674 3.37 -28.31 -0.87
N LYS A 675 3.46 -27.08 -1.40
CA LYS A 675 3.44 -25.85 -0.58
C LYS A 675 2.15 -25.71 0.22
N GLU A 676 1.03 -26.10 -0.35
CA GLU A 676 -0.28 -25.98 0.29
C GLU A 676 -0.58 -27.10 1.31
N ASN A 677 -0.06 -28.31 1.11
CA ASN A 677 -0.50 -29.50 1.85
C ASN A 677 0.59 -30.22 2.63
N ALA A 678 1.86 -30.12 2.21
CA ALA A 678 2.97 -30.83 2.83
C ALA A 678 3.81 -29.91 3.72
N LEU A 679 4.57 -30.52 4.62
CA LEU A 679 5.62 -29.85 5.40
C LEU A 679 6.94 -29.96 4.65
N ALA A 680 7.62 -28.84 4.46
CA ALA A 680 9.00 -28.87 4.00
C ALA A 680 9.91 -29.41 5.11
N LYS A 681 11.02 -30.07 4.77
CA LYS A 681 11.96 -30.57 5.80
C LYS A 681 12.60 -29.44 6.62
N SER A 682 12.63 -28.21 6.11
CA SER A 682 13.07 -27.02 6.86
C SER A 682 12.05 -26.52 7.90
N GLU A 683 10.79 -26.95 7.79
CA GLU A 683 9.69 -26.58 8.69
C GLU A 683 9.39 -27.65 9.76
N LEU A 684 10.02 -28.82 9.64
CA LEU A 684 10.01 -29.93 10.60
C LEU A 684 11.15 -29.72 11.61
#